data_AF-A0A239QPK4-F1
#
_entry.id   AF-A0A239QPK4-F1
#
_cell.length_a   1.000
_cell.length_b   1.000
_cell.length_c   1.000
_cell.angle_alpha   90.00
_cell.angle_beta   90.00
_cell.angle_gamma   90.00
#
_symmetry.space_group_name_H-M   'P 1'
#
loop_
_entity.id
_entity.type
_entity.pdbx_description
1 polymer ?
#
loop_
_entity_poly.entity_id
_entity_poly.type
_entity_poly.pdbx_seq_one_letter_code
_entity_poly.pdbx_strand_id
1 'polypeptide(L)'
;MDKNPNTEGRRAVSRATKLRRRKIRMNFILLAGFAALIAIVILVTPKEPTRRATYSIGTESGLVGDNTGEVIGAYDGLVISEIMSSNNTAVTDENGKYADWIEIWNSTDHIINLEGLGLSDRGDRIKFLFPNISLEADGRVVVFCDNTNQANVNQALHAKFKLSSAIETVYLYDQNAYLIDSCKYPIMTSDESYALTVNGFEVVSWFSPGYENTEEGNRMYRESISVSDGSIVINEVMADPITGLRDDDDELCDWVELYNTTNREISLAGLGLSDNEGKPLKWRFPDNATIPANGYYIVLCTGKDRMDRVKNAPHTNFKISAERETIVLADSQGHVLDRIMIDNLPLDCSWGRNEYGQMQVFQTPTPSLPNNRSGEIQMDINLRAMNKTGVYISEVMASNDSVQVYPNSAVGDWVEIYNSGRETVDLSGWGLSDRLDHGRKWQFPTGTSISPGEYKVVMCDSANDKNTNQEPHAAFKVGKLKMETITLTDPTGRVLDKVNLPEMRTDVSYGRTPGMAGLFYYDTPTPLQQNGNGFTGYAEKPSFTVEPGQYYSAIYVEINIPEGTQVFYTKDCTTPTQNSIPYHAGERLEVNNISVLRARAYATGDKRPSDVITGTYLVNKFHTLPIACIVTEPSNLDDPENGMLTIGENINKEKLPFKNSVYRKVKNSGQDFECYLEIYDDAGNKLISQGAAFSTMGDYSLDMPQKSFKFRAKSLYGEKTFAAKLFPDREFTEYKGLVLRNSGNDSMFTRLQDGFQSRLMDYCNSTVAHQAWKPYIVYLNGHYWGNMNLRERTDRFMLAQHEGLPLDMADKITLLQGSGSRKYGSNKEYKAMVKKIKAGNPAKNDEDLQYILDNVDVDNLFEYLGFEMFFGNSDIGNTRFYRFDMDGSKWKWVLYDVDYGLYDSGFNSPWSYTKAKGMGQKGIDNTIFLKLLSVPEYKDKYLTVYGKIFQTLTTEVMEKKLDELVALIEPEMKMHWDFWGPQNDKAVIFDAPTTAEGAYRYWESRVNRLRNVIRKRPTRLWEFTQEAFNLTDDQMNHYFGPKPEMPANAI
;
A
#
# COMPACT_ATOMS: atom_id res chain seq x y z
N MET A 1 -46.04 -21.06 21.45
CA MET A 1 -46.57 -22.07 20.52
C MET A 1 -45.48 -23.11 20.28
N ASP A 2 -45.61 -24.28 20.93
CA ASP A 2 -45.56 -25.63 20.32
C ASP A 2 -44.61 -25.83 19.12
N LYS A 3 -43.59 -26.71 19.13
CA LYS A 3 -43.50 -28.10 19.63
C LYS A 3 -42.03 -28.53 19.85
N ASN A 4 -41.80 -29.33 20.90
CA ASN A 4 -40.66 -30.26 21.07
C ASN A 4 -40.92 -31.54 20.20
N PRO A 5 -39.99 -32.48 19.89
CA PRO A 5 -38.93 -32.98 20.79
C PRO A 5 -37.58 -33.42 20.17
N ASN A 6 -36.47 -33.29 20.92
CA ASN A 6 -35.65 -34.41 21.44
C ASN A 6 -34.21 -34.02 21.80
N THR A 7 -33.85 -34.34 23.06
CA THR A 7 -32.53 -34.80 23.60
C THR A 7 -31.32 -33.87 23.45
N GLU A 8 -30.42 -33.67 24.42
CA GLU A 8 -30.12 -34.32 25.70
C GLU A 8 -29.15 -33.37 26.44
N GLY A 9 -29.39 -33.14 27.72
CA GLY A 9 -28.44 -32.45 28.61
C GLY A 9 -27.48 -33.43 29.28
N ARG A 10 -26.30 -32.89 29.65
CA ARG A 10 -25.44 -33.35 30.75
C ARG A 10 -24.80 -34.74 30.62
N ARG A 11 -23.49 -34.74 30.32
CA ARG A 11 -22.50 -35.66 30.93
C ARG A 11 -21.05 -35.20 30.66
N ALA A 12 -20.68 -34.05 31.23
CA ALA A 12 -19.33 -33.91 31.76
C ALA A 12 -19.22 -34.88 32.95
N VAL A 13 -18.09 -35.57 33.08
CA VAL A 13 -17.83 -36.72 33.99
C VAL A 13 -18.38 -38.08 33.49
N SER A 14 -17.81 -38.60 32.38
CA SER A 14 -17.55 -40.05 32.18
C SER A 14 -16.71 -40.39 30.93
N ARG A 15 -16.26 -39.39 30.14
CA ARG A 15 -15.58 -39.62 28.86
C ARG A 15 -14.14 -40.16 28.97
N ALA A 16 -13.45 -39.93 30.10
CA ALA A 16 -12.09 -40.43 30.32
C ALA A 16 -12.01 -41.95 30.58
N THR A 17 -13.08 -42.57 31.11
CA THR A 17 -13.08 -44.00 31.45
C THR A 17 -13.63 -44.89 30.31
N LYS A 18 -14.37 -44.32 29.34
CA LYS A 18 -14.89 -45.06 28.18
C LYS A 18 -13.94 -45.15 26.97
N LEU A 19 -13.00 -44.21 26.82
CA LEU A 19 -11.99 -44.27 25.75
C LEU A 19 -10.85 -45.27 26.06
N ARG A 20 -10.54 -45.51 27.35
CA ARG A 20 -9.52 -46.49 27.76
C ARG A 20 -9.97 -47.96 27.58
N ARG A 21 -11.29 -48.25 27.63
CA ARG A 21 -11.85 -49.59 27.37
C ARG A 21 -12.09 -49.91 25.87
N ARG A 22 -12.09 -48.91 24.97
CA ARG A 22 -12.23 -49.14 23.52
C ARG A 22 -10.88 -49.45 22.85
N LYS A 23 -9.76 -48.95 23.38
CA LYS A 23 -8.40 -49.27 22.90
C LYS A 23 -7.92 -50.67 23.28
N ILE A 24 -8.37 -51.23 24.41
CA ILE A 24 -7.98 -52.59 24.87
C ILE A 24 -8.77 -53.69 24.14
N ARG A 25 -10.00 -53.43 23.66
CA ARG A 25 -10.81 -54.42 22.92
C ARG A 25 -10.44 -54.54 21.43
N MET A 26 -9.74 -53.57 20.86
CA MET A 26 -9.33 -53.59 19.45
C MET A 26 -8.01 -54.34 19.22
N ASN A 27 -7.09 -54.27 20.20
CA ASN A 27 -5.80 -54.97 20.11
C ASN A 27 -5.90 -56.49 20.36
N PHE A 28 -6.96 -57.00 21.01
CA PHE A 28 -7.16 -58.44 21.22
C PHE A 28 -7.79 -59.15 20.00
N ILE A 29 -8.48 -58.42 19.12
CA ILE A 29 -9.12 -58.99 17.91
C ILE A 29 -8.13 -59.05 16.74
N LEU A 30 -7.15 -58.14 16.68
CA LEU A 30 -6.05 -58.19 15.70
C LEU A 30 -5.01 -59.29 16.00
N LEU A 31 -4.76 -59.60 17.28
CA LEU A 31 -3.82 -60.66 17.67
C LEU A 31 -4.37 -62.08 17.42
N ALA A 32 -5.69 -62.29 17.49
CA ALA A 32 -6.32 -63.59 17.20
C ALA A 32 -6.44 -63.87 15.69
N GLY A 33 -6.51 -62.83 14.85
CA GLY A 33 -6.53 -62.97 13.38
C GLY A 33 -5.18 -63.39 12.78
N PHE A 34 -4.07 -62.99 13.39
CA PHE A 34 -2.73 -63.31 12.89
C PHE A 34 -2.29 -64.76 13.20
N ALA A 35 -2.73 -65.33 14.33
CA ALA A 35 -2.41 -66.70 14.71
C ALA A 35 -3.13 -67.77 13.83
N ALA A 36 -4.30 -67.46 13.29
CA ALA A 36 -5.05 -68.37 12.42
C ALA A 36 -4.52 -68.39 10.97
N LEU A 37 -3.86 -67.32 10.51
CA LEU A 37 -3.28 -67.25 9.16
C LEU A 37 -1.96 -68.06 9.07
N ILE A 38 -1.19 -68.11 10.16
CA ILE A 38 0.08 -68.87 10.24
C ILE A 38 -0.15 -70.39 10.26
N ALA A 39 -1.27 -70.87 10.81
CA ALA A 39 -1.58 -72.31 10.84
C ALA A 39 -2.02 -72.89 9.49
N ILE A 40 -2.55 -72.05 8.57
CA ILE A 40 -3.05 -72.50 7.26
C ILE A 40 -1.94 -72.54 6.20
N VAL A 41 -0.89 -71.73 6.34
CA VAL A 41 0.28 -71.76 5.44
C VAL A 41 1.19 -72.97 5.70
N ILE A 42 1.10 -73.60 6.88
CA ILE A 42 1.90 -74.78 7.26
C ILE A 42 1.34 -76.10 6.68
N LEU A 43 0.11 -76.14 6.17
CA LEU A 43 -0.57 -77.40 5.79
C LEU A 43 -0.77 -77.63 4.29
N VAL A 44 -0.44 -76.69 3.40
CA VAL A 44 -0.66 -76.86 1.95
C VAL A 44 0.49 -76.27 1.12
N THR A 45 1.65 -76.93 1.10
CA THR A 45 2.58 -76.95 -0.06
C THR A 45 3.47 -78.21 -0.02
N PRO A 46 3.60 -78.98 -1.11
CA PRO A 46 4.43 -80.19 -1.15
C PRO A 46 5.86 -79.97 -1.70
N LYS A 47 6.80 -80.69 -1.05
CA LYS A 47 8.06 -81.34 -1.53
C LYS A 47 8.97 -80.63 -2.55
N GLU A 48 10.25 -80.46 -2.19
CA GLU A 48 11.35 -81.28 -2.75
C GLU A 48 12.64 -81.21 -1.87
N PRO A 49 13.52 -82.24 -1.89
CA PRO A 49 14.62 -82.40 -0.94
C PRO A 49 15.90 -81.74 -1.45
N THR A 50 16.31 -80.61 -0.87
CA THR A 50 17.64 -80.03 -1.13
C THR A 50 18.68 -80.63 -0.19
N ARG A 51 19.72 -81.17 -0.82
CA ARG A 51 20.79 -82.01 -0.28
C ARG A 51 21.52 -81.36 0.91
N ARG A 52 21.87 -82.21 1.89
CA ARG A 52 22.90 -81.93 2.90
C ARG A 52 24.22 -81.57 2.20
N ALA A 53 24.84 -80.47 2.59
CA ALA A 53 26.26 -80.25 2.34
C ALA A 53 27.04 -81.29 3.16
N THR A 54 27.42 -82.38 2.52
CA THR A 54 28.35 -83.37 3.05
C THR A 54 29.77 -82.81 2.96
N TYR A 55 30.48 -82.76 4.08
CA TYR A 55 31.94 -82.77 4.09
C TYR A 55 32.44 -83.96 3.25
N SER A 56 33.21 -83.70 2.20
CA SER A 56 34.02 -84.74 1.55
C SER A 56 35.41 -84.20 1.25
N ILE A 57 36.38 -84.75 1.98
CA ILE A 57 37.81 -84.75 1.65
C ILE A 57 37.99 -85.37 0.26
N GLY A 58 38.77 -84.73 -0.63
CA GLY A 58 39.16 -85.37 -1.89
C GLY A 58 39.91 -84.48 -2.88
N THR A 59 41.25 -84.53 -2.79
CA THR A 59 42.23 -84.64 -3.89
C THR A 59 42.10 -83.77 -5.15
N GLU A 60 43.16 -82.97 -5.34
CA GLU A 60 43.89 -82.68 -6.59
C GLU A 60 43.09 -82.60 -7.90
N SER A 61 42.91 -81.39 -8.42
CA SER A 61 43.71 -80.94 -9.58
C SER A 61 43.31 -79.53 -10.00
N GLY A 62 44.31 -78.66 -10.12
CA GLY A 62 44.24 -77.52 -11.03
C GLY A 62 44.33 -76.13 -10.43
N LEU A 63 45.40 -75.80 -9.71
CA LEU A 63 46.00 -74.45 -9.75
C LEU A 63 47.54 -74.62 -9.64
N VAL A 64 48.24 -74.28 -10.72
CA VAL A 64 49.70 -74.17 -10.76
C VAL A 64 50.03 -72.68 -10.66
N GLY A 65 50.82 -72.31 -9.66
CA GLY A 65 51.42 -70.99 -9.54
C GLY A 65 52.38 -70.94 -8.35
N ASP A 66 53.68 -70.85 -8.67
CA ASP A 66 54.82 -70.57 -7.79
C ASP A 66 55.32 -71.70 -6.84
N ASN A 67 56.63 -71.94 -6.93
CA ASN A 67 57.41 -73.01 -6.27
C ASN A 67 57.68 -72.74 -4.78
N THR A 68 56.64 -72.54 -3.96
CA THR A 68 56.79 -72.43 -2.49
C THR A 68 55.96 -73.42 -1.69
N GLY A 69 55.09 -74.21 -2.33
CA GLY A 69 54.44 -75.36 -1.67
C GLY A 69 53.38 -75.00 -0.63
N GLU A 70 52.83 -73.78 -0.67
CA GLU A 70 51.60 -73.40 0.03
C GLU A 70 50.43 -73.32 -0.96
N VAL A 71 49.34 -74.03 -0.67
CA VAL A 71 48.09 -73.94 -1.44
C VAL A 71 47.37 -72.66 -1.01
N ILE A 72 47.59 -71.57 -1.74
CA ILE A 72 46.83 -70.32 -1.61
C ILE A 72 45.51 -70.52 -2.38
N GLY A 73 44.36 -70.42 -1.71
CA GLY A 73 43.06 -70.51 -2.37
C GLY A 73 42.86 -69.33 -3.33
N ALA A 74 42.12 -69.51 -4.44
CA ALA A 74 41.88 -68.46 -5.45
C ALA A 74 41.16 -67.19 -4.94
N TYR A 75 40.78 -67.17 -3.65
CA TYR A 75 40.08 -66.09 -2.96
C TYR A 75 40.77 -65.69 -1.64
N ASP A 76 42.00 -66.15 -1.42
CA ASP A 76 42.80 -65.76 -0.25
C ASP A 76 43.12 -64.26 -0.33
N GLY A 77 42.62 -63.49 0.64
CA GLY A 77 42.60 -62.02 0.62
C GLY A 77 41.23 -61.38 0.31
N LEU A 78 40.18 -62.16 0.05
CA LEU A 78 38.81 -61.64 0.05
C LEU A 78 38.21 -61.77 1.45
N VAL A 79 38.00 -60.65 2.12
CA VAL A 79 37.62 -60.62 3.56
C VAL A 79 36.33 -59.84 3.78
N ILE A 80 35.54 -60.25 4.77
CA ILE A 80 34.51 -59.40 5.34
C ILE A 80 35.24 -58.31 6.12
N SER A 81 35.07 -57.05 5.74
CA SER A 81 35.84 -55.94 6.31
C SER A 81 35.04 -55.16 7.35
N GLU A 82 33.75 -54.96 7.12
CA GLU A 82 32.93 -54.09 7.97
C GLU A 82 31.49 -54.60 8.07
N ILE A 83 30.88 -54.55 9.26
CA ILE A 83 29.50 -55.01 9.49
C ILE A 83 28.76 -53.98 10.34
N MET A 84 27.56 -53.59 9.92
CA MET A 84 26.62 -52.81 10.72
C MET A 84 25.29 -53.57 10.85
N SER A 85 25.03 -54.13 12.03
CA SER A 85 23.87 -55.01 12.28
C SER A 85 22.64 -54.31 12.87
N SER A 86 22.73 -53.00 13.09
CA SER A 86 21.60 -52.14 13.46
C SER A 86 21.85 -50.73 12.91
N ASN A 87 21.38 -50.46 11.70
CA ASN A 87 21.53 -49.16 11.05
C ASN A 87 20.24 -48.32 11.21
N ASN A 88 20.33 -47.19 11.89
CA ASN A 88 19.20 -46.27 12.09
C ASN A 88 19.43 -44.91 11.43
N THR A 89 20.68 -44.45 11.37
CA THR A 89 21.04 -43.11 10.90
C THR A 89 22.35 -43.04 10.10
N ALA A 90 23.08 -44.14 9.96
CA ALA A 90 24.44 -44.10 9.43
C ALA A 90 24.50 -44.08 7.88
N VAL A 91 23.97 -45.12 7.24
CA VAL A 91 24.12 -45.37 5.78
C VAL A 91 22.74 -45.66 5.19
N THR A 92 22.34 -44.98 4.13
CA THR A 92 21.08 -45.30 3.44
C THR A 92 21.31 -46.17 2.22
N ASP A 93 20.36 -47.04 1.91
CA ASP A 93 20.23 -47.64 0.59
C ASP A 93 19.81 -46.60 -0.47
N GLU A 94 19.71 -47.03 -1.73
CA GLU A 94 19.28 -46.21 -2.87
C GLU A 94 17.84 -45.65 -2.72
N ASN A 95 17.07 -46.18 -1.78
CA ASN A 95 15.70 -45.77 -1.47
C ASN A 95 15.63 -44.88 -0.21
N GLY A 96 16.77 -44.52 0.39
CA GLY A 96 16.83 -43.71 1.60
C GLY A 96 16.47 -44.46 2.89
N LYS A 97 16.51 -45.81 2.89
CA LYS A 97 16.27 -46.64 4.08
C LYS A 97 17.57 -47.04 4.74
N TYR A 98 17.56 -47.07 6.07
CA TYR A 98 18.69 -47.54 6.87
C TYR A 98 18.61 -49.07 7.05
N ALA A 99 19.13 -49.80 6.06
CA ALA A 99 19.26 -51.25 6.13
C ALA A 99 20.57 -51.65 6.81
N ASP A 100 20.57 -52.78 7.52
CA ASP A 100 21.81 -53.41 8.01
C ASP A 100 22.71 -53.74 6.80
N TRP A 101 24.03 -53.80 6.95
CA TRP A 101 24.91 -54.02 5.80
C TRP A 101 26.22 -54.72 6.17
N ILE A 102 26.83 -55.32 5.15
CA ILE A 102 28.13 -55.99 5.20
C ILE A 102 28.99 -55.44 4.08
N GLU A 103 30.25 -55.13 4.38
CA GLU A 103 31.28 -54.83 3.39
C GLU A 103 32.23 -56.01 3.18
N ILE A 104 32.61 -56.22 1.93
CA ILE A 104 33.66 -57.15 1.52
C ILE A 104 34.79 -56.35 0.88
N TRP A 105 36.02 -56.66 1.28
CA TRP A 105 37.24 -56.05 0.77
C TRP A 105 38.12 -57.08 0.07
N ASN A 106 38.60 -56.73 -1.12
CA ASN A 106 39.72 -57.42 -1.77
C ASN A 106 41.04 -56.83 -1.26
N SER A 107 41.70 -57.50 -0.32
CA SER A 107 42.99 -57.10 0.24
C SER A 107 44.19 -57.55 -0.59
N THR A 108 43.97 -58.07 -1.80
CA THR A 108 45.04 -58.51 -2.71
C THR A 108 45.47 -57.40 -3.67
N ASP A 109 46.56 -57.64 -4.38
CA ASP A 109 47.12 -56.75 -5.40
C ASP A 109 46.59 -57.02 -6.83
N HIS A 110 45.58 -57.88 -6.97
CA HIS A 110 44.98 -58.26 -8.24
C HIS A 110 43.45 -58.27 -8.18
N ILE A 111 42.81 -58.30 -9.35
CA ILE A 111 41.35 -58.30 -9.46
C ILE A 111 40.77 -59.66 -9.03
N ILE A 112 39.73 -59.65 -8.19
CA ILE A 112 38.94 -60.83 -7.84
C ILE A 112 37.54 -60.71 -8.44
N ASN A 113 37.09 -61.71 -9.20
CA ASN A 113 35.71 -61.78 -9.66
C ASN A 113 34.83 -62.47 -8.59
N LEU A 114 33.76 -61.79 -8.18
CA LEU A 114 32.82 -62.25 -7.18
C LEU A 114 31.69 -63.13 -7.76
N GLU A 115 31.62 -63.33 -9.08
CA GLU A 115 30.53 -64.07 -9.72
C GLU A 115 30.29 -65.44 -9.03
N GLY A 116 29.07 -65.65 -8.53
CA GLY A 116 28.68 -66.92 -7.91
C GLY A 116 29.25 -67.18 -6.52
N LEU A 117 30.02 -66.25 -5.93
CA LEU A 117 30.38 -66.32 -4.50
C LEU A 117 29.14 -66.14 -3.63
N GLY A 118 29.13 -66.78 -2.47
CA GLY A 118 27.96 -66.85 -1.59
C GLY A 118 28.12 -66.06 -0.30
N LEU A 119 27.13 -65.24 0.07
CA LEU A 119 27.05 -64.57 1.37
C LEU A 119 25.88 -65.11 2.21
N SER A 120 26.08 -65.27 3.51
CA SER A 120 25.06 -65.79 4.43
C SER A 120 25.28 -65.42 5.89
N ASP A 121 24.19 -65.25 6.63
CA ASP A 121 24.11 -65.25 8.11
C ASP A 121 24.05 -66.68 8.70
N ARG A 122 24.15 -67.73 7.87
CA ARG A 122 24.12 -69.13 8.33
C ARG A 122 25.22 -69.98 7.73
N GLY A 123 25.86 -70.76 8.60
CA GLY A 123 26.95 -71.66 8.25
C GLY A 123 26.56 -72.89 7.40
N ASP A 124 25.27 -73.13 7.19
CA ASP A 124 24.74 -74.35 6.57
C ASP A 124 23.98 -74.12 5.25
N ARG A 125 23.90 -72.87 4.77
CA ARG A 125 23.32 -72.51 3.47
C ARG A 125 23.79 -71.14 3.00
N ILE A 126 23.92 -70.96 1.70
CA ILE A 126 24.14 -69.66 1.06
C ILE A 126 22.78 -68.97 0.86
N LYS A 127 22.68 -67.66 1.14
CA LYS A 127 21.44 -66.89 1.02
C LYS A 127 21.48 -65.76 -0.02
N PHE A 128 22.67 -65.30 -0.39
CA PHE A 128 22.89 -64.31 -1.43
C PHE A 128 24.03 -64.80 -2.32
N LEU A 129 23.90 -64.61 -3.64
CA LEU A 129 24.94 -64.91 -4.61
C LEU A 129 25.32 -63.60 -5.29
N PHE A 130 26.62 -63.33 -5.35
CA PHE A 130 27.13 -62.15 -6.04
C PHE A 130 26.91 -62.30 -7.56
N PRO A 131 26.48 -61.22 -8.23
CA PRO A 131 26.50 -61.16 -9.69
C PRO A 131 27.94 -61.02 -10.20
N ASN A 132 28.12 -60.99 -11.51
CA ASN A 132 29.43 -60.83 -12.14
C ASN A 132 30.02 -59.43 -11.87
N ILE A 133 30.73 -59.32 -10.74
CA ILE A 133 31.40 -58.11 -10.26
C ILE A 133 32.89 -58.40 -10.15
N SER A 134 33.69 -57.67 -10.91
CA SER A 134 35.14 -57.63 -10.74
C SER A 134 35.49 -56.61 -9.68
N LEU A 135 36.05 -57.07 -8.57
CA LEU A 135 36.55 -56.23 -7.48
C LEU A 135 38.06 -56.00 -7.72
N GLU A 136 38.44 -54.78 -8.06
CA GLU A 136 39.84 -54.38 -8.27
C GLU A 136 40.70 -54.63 -7.01
N ALA A 137 42.03 -54.58 -7.16
CA ALA A 137 42.93 -54.54 -6.01
C ALA A 137 42.54 -53.39 -5.07
N ASP A 138 42.47 -53.66 -3.77
CA ASP A 138 41.91 -52.77 -2.73
C ASP A 138 40.44 -52.35 -2.93
N GLY A 139 39.71 -52.97 -3.85
CA GLY A 139 38.29 -52.73 -4.08
C GLY A 139 37.42 -53.18 -2.90
N ARG A 140 36.34 -52.44 -2.64
CA ARG A 140 35.34 -52.75 -1.61
C ARG A 140 33.94 -52.79 -2.21
N VAL A 141 33.09 -53.64 -1.67
CA VAL A 141 31.68 -53.73 -2.07
C VAL A 141 30.78 -53.88 -0.86
N VAL A 142 29.67 -53.14 -0.86
CA VAL A 142 28.68 -53.15 0.22
C VAL A 142 27.44 -53.95 -0.21
N VAL A 143 26.92 -54.76 0.70
CA VAL A 143 25.69 -55.52 0.55
C VAL A 143 24.72 -55.19 1.68
N PHE A 144 23.57 -54.61 1.35
CA PHE A 144 22.50 -54.34 2.29
C PHE A 144 21.76 -55.63 2.65
N CYS A 145 21.49 -55.85 3.93
CA CYS A 145 20.83 -57.03 4.48
C CYS A 145 19.41 -56.65 4.93
N ASP A 146 18.45 -56.63 3.99
CA ASP A 146 17.10 -56.12 4.24
C ASP A 146 15.94 -57.09 3.89
N ASN A 147 16.26 -58.32 3.50
CA ASN A 147 15.35 -59.35 2.97
C ASN A 147 14.85 -59.13 1.52
N THR A 148 15.40 -58.17 0.78
CA THR A 148 15.13 -57.98 -0.64
C THR A 148 16.32 -58.54 -1.42
N ASN A 149 16.12 -59.43 -2.39
CA ASN A 149 17.23 -60.13 -3.04
C ASN A 149 17.60 -59.43 -4.36
N GLN A 150 18.50 -58.45 -4.31
CA GLN A 150 18.94 -57.66 -5.46
C GLN A 150 20.41 -57.95 -5.78
N ALA A 151 20.65 -58.65 -6.88
CA ALA A 151 21.98 -59.09 -7.33
C ALA A 151 22.18 -58.74 -8.80
N ASN A 152 22.08 -57.45 -9.15
CA ASN A 152 22.29 -56.96 -10.51
C ASN A 152 23.61 -56.19 -10.58
N VAL A 153 24.34 -56.37 -11.69
CA VAL A 153 25.54 -55.57 -11.98
C VAL A 153 25.13 -54.10 -12.14
N ASN A 154 25.87 -53.19 -11.50
CA ASN A 154 25.63 -51.73 -11.47
C ASN A 154 24.43 -51.24 -10.63
N GLN A 155 23.90 -52.06 -9.72
CA GLN A 155 22.90 -51.64 -8.73
C GLN A 155 23.41 -51.92 -7.31
N ALA A 156 22.82 -51.25 -6.31
CA ALA A 156 23.05 -51.62 -4.91
C ALA A 156 22.71 -53.09 -4.69
N LEU A 157 23.52 -53.80 -3.90
CA LEU A 157 23.34 -55.22 -3.64
C LEU A 157 22.50 -55.41 -2.38
N HIS A 158 21.46 -56.25 -2.46
CA HIS A 158 20.60 -56.57 -1.33
C HIS A 158 20.53 -58.08 -1.11
N ALA A 159 20.84 -58.51 0.10
CA ALA A 159 20.81 -59.89 0.54
C ALA A 159 19.47 -60.26 1.17
N LYS A 160 19.03 -61.49 0.93
CA LYS A 160 17.76 -62.03 1.42
C LYS A 160 17.82 -62.49 2.90
N PHE A 161 18.42 -61.69 3.75
CA PHE A 161 18.44 -61.87 5.21
C PHE A 161 18.64 -60.51 5.89
N LYS A 162 18.47 -60.49 7.21
CA LYS A 162 18.77 -59.36 8.10
C LYS A 162 19.80 -59.80 9.12
N LEU A 163 20.56 -58.85 9.65
CA LEU A 163 21.52 -59.13 10.71
C LEU A 163 20.84 -59.03 12.08
N SER A 164 21.34 -59.79 13.04
CA SER A 164 20.95 -59.66 14.44
C SER A 164 21.72 -58.54 15.12
N SER A 165 21.09 -57.73 15.98
CA SER A 165 21.86 -56.85 16.88
C SER A 165 22.57 -57.63 18.01
N ALA A 166 22.29 -58.92 18.16
CA ALA A 166 23.00 -59.83 19.06
C ALA A 166 24.17 -60.53 18.35
N ILE A 167 24.93 -61.36 19.09
CA ILE A 167 26.05 -62.13 18.53
C ILE A 167 25.57 -63.05 17.41
N GLU A 168 26.14 -62.89 16.22
CA GLU A 168 25.89 -63.72 15.03
C GLU A 168 27.18 -63.88 14.20
N THR A 169 27.18 -64.79 13.25
CA THR A 169 28.31 -65.00 12.33
C THR A 169 27.84 -64.87 10.89
N VAL A 170 28.56 -64.06 10.11
CA VAL A 170 28.41 -63.94 8.67
C VAL A 170 29.48 -64.79 7.99
N TYR A 171 29.13 -65.42 6.89
CA TYR A 171 29.95 -66.36 6.14
C TYR A 171 30.02 -65.95 4.67
N LEU A 172 31.23 -65.99 4.11
CA LEU A 172 31.53 -65.81 2.70
C LEU A 172 32.04 -67.14 2.12
N TYR A 173 31.46 -67.60 1.03
CA TYR A 173 31.72 -68.90 0.42
C TYR A 173 32.16 -68.78 -1.03
N ASP A 174 33.00 -69.73 -1.47
CA ASP A 174 33.34 -69.89 -2.88
C ASP A 174 32.21 -70.55 -3.68
N GLN A 175 32.41 -70.67 -5.00
CA GLN A 175 31.44 -71.28 -5.92
C GLN A 175 31.17 -72.78 -5.63
N ASN A 176 32.08 -73.44 -4.91
CA ASN A 176 31.97 -74.84 -4.49
C ASN A 176 31.44 -74.99 -3.05
N ALA A 177 31.02 -73.88 -2.42
CA ALA A 177 30.60 -73.78 -1.03
C ALA A 177 31.69 -74.07 0.02
N TYR A 178 32.98 -73.92 -0.34
CA TYR A 178 34.05 -73.84 0.64
C TYR A 178 34.04 -72.46 1.29
N LEU A 179 34.30 -72.43 2.60
CA LEU A 179 34.36 -71.17 3.34
C LEU A 179 35.60 -70.38 2.89
N ILE A 180 35.38 -69.13 2.46
CA ILE A 180 36.44 -68.15 2.17
C ILE A 180 36.77 -67.41 3.46
N ASP A 181 35.76 -66.76 4.05
CA ASP A 181 35.90 -65.99 5.28
C ASP A 181 34.64 -66.09 6.14
N SER A 182 34.78 -65.86 7.44
CA SER A 182 33.66 -65.71 8.35
C SER A 182 33.96 -64.70 9.44
N CYS A 183 33.01 -63.81 9.69
CA CYS A 183 33.12 -62.82 10.75
C CYS A 183 32.03 -63.04 11.80
N LYS A 184 32.45 -63.36 13.03
CA LYS A 184 31.56 -63.40 14.19
C LYS A 184 31.64 -62.06 14.91
N TYR A 185 30.56 -61.28 14.82
CA TYR A 185 30.49 -59.95 15.42
C TYR A 185 29.82 -60.00 16.82
N PRO A 186 30.19 -59.11 17.75
CA PRO A 186 29.63 -59.05 19.10
C PRO A 186 28.23 -58.41 19.10
N ILE A 187 27.65 -58.20 20.28
CA ILE A 187 26.45 -57.36 20.40
C ILE A 187 26.84 -55.94 20.02
N MET A 188 26.06 -55.32 19.14
CA MET A 188 26.26 -53.92 18.73
C MET A 188 25.02 -53.10 19.03
N THR A 189 25.23 -51.86 19.43
CA THR A 189 24.14 -50.87 19.50
C THR A 189 23.93 -50.21 18.14
N SER A 190 22.89 -49.40 18.03
CA SER A 190 22.56 -48.78 16.74
C SER A 190 23.66 -47.84 16.25
N ASP A 191 23.92 -47.90 14.95
CA ASP A 191 24.92 -47.10 14.24
C ASP A 191 26.39 -47.35 14.65
N GLU A 192 26.66 -48.43 15.41
CA GLU A 192 28.02 -48.98 15.60
C GLU A 192 28.38 -49.93 14.47
N SER A 193 29.67 -49.92 14.12
CA SER A 193 30.23 -50.81 13.11
C SER A 193 31.23 -51.78 13.74
N TYR A 194 31.27 -53.02 13.28
CA TYR A 194 32.32 -53.99 13.59
C TYR A 194 33.30 -54.04 12.42
N ALA A 195 34.39 -53.29 12.54
CA ALA A 195 35.30 -52.99 11.45
C ALA A 195 36.65 -53.70 11.66
N LEU A 196 37.20 -54.26 10.58
CA LEU A 196 38.55 -54.80 10.51
C LEU A 196 39.55 -53.64 10.46
N THR A 197 40.17 -53.33 11.60
CA THR A 197 41.18 -52.27 11.73
C THR A 197 42.60 -52.85 11.65
N VAL A 198 43.62 -51.99 11.73
CA VAL A 198 45.03 -52.40 11.87
C VAL A 198 45.30 -53.26 13.11
N ASN A 199 44.44 -53.20 14.13
CA ASN A 199 44.53 -54.01 15.36
C ASN A 199 43.67 -55.29 15.30
N GLY A 200 43.02 -55.56 14.17
CA GLY A 200 41.99 -56.58 14.01
C GLY A 200 40.58 -55.99 14.15
N PHE A 201 39.59 -56.87 14.29
CA PHE A 201 38.18 -56.45 14.39
C PHE A 201 37.89 -55.75 15.72
N GLU A 202 37.31 -54.55 15.63
CA GLU A 202 36.90 -53.73 16.77
C GLU A 202 35.47 -53.22 16.56
N VAL A 203 34.72 -53.04 17.66
CA VAL A 203 33.47 -52.28 17.63
C VAL A 203 33.84 -50.81 17.69
N VAL A 204 33.45 -50.06 16.66
CA VAL A 204 33.80 -48.67 16.47
C VAL A 204 32.54 -47.83 16.29
N SER A 205 32.61 -46.56 16.69
CA SER A 205 31.51 -45.59 16.58
C SER A 205 31.50 -44.83 15.24
N TRP A 206 32.38 -45.20 14.32
CA TRP A 206 32.49 -44.65 12.97
C TRP A 206 32.22 -45.77 11.96
N PHE A 207 31.93 -45.39 10.73
CA PHE A 207 31.65 -46.33 9.64
C PHE A 207 32.19 -45.81 8.31
N SER A 208 32.64 -46.69 7.43
CA SER A 208 33.41 -46.28 6.25
C SER A 208 33.02 -47.04 4.98
N PRO A 209 31.71 -47.19 4.67
CA PRO A 209 31.28 -48.04 3.56
C PRO A 209 31.86 -47.57 2.23
N GLY A 210 32.56 -48.47 1.54
CA GLY A 210 33.26 -48.23 0.28
C GLY A 210 34.63 -47.55 0.42
N TYR A 211 35.10 -47.31 1.65
CA TYR A 211 36.37 -46.66 1.96
C TYR A 211 37.20 -47.51 2.93
N GLU A 212 38.46 -47.14 3.18
CA GLU A 212 39.31 -47.86 4.12
C GLU A 212 38.76 -47.78 5.56
N ASN A 213 38.77 -48.90 6.29
CA ASN A 213 38.25 -49.04 7.66
C ASN A 213 39.06 -48.29 8.71
N THR A 214 38.97 -46.97 8.64
CA THR A 214 39.69 -46.01 9.48
C THR A 214 38.80 -44.78 9.71
N GLU A 215 39.12 -43.97 10.72
CA GLU A 215 38.49 -42.66 10.90
C GLU A 215 38.70 -41.74 9.67
N GLU A 216 39.80 -41.92 8.93
CA GLU A 216 40.07 -41.21 7.68
C GLU A 216 39.07 -41.63 6.58
N GLY A 217 38.83 -42.93 6.42
CA GLY A 217 37.81 -43.44 5.49
C GLY A 217 36.40 -43.03 5.89
N ASN A 218 36.08 -42.98 7.18
CA ASN A 218 34.83 -42.37 7.66
C ASN A 218 34.74 -40.89 7.26
N ARG A 219 35.82 -40.12 7.40
CA ARG A 219 35.85 -38.71 6.97
C ARG A 219 35.64 -38.58 5.46
N MET A 220 36.34 -39.37 4.66
CA MET A 220 36.20 -39.39 3.19
C MET A 220 34.79 -39.77 2.74
N TYR A 221 34.18 -40.76 3.40
CA TYR A 221 32.77 -41.12 3.20
C TYR A 221 31.84 -39.96 3.54
N ARG A 222 32.05 -39.31 4.69
CA ARG A 222 31.20 -38.19 5.12
C ARG A 222 31.36 -36.95 4.25
N GLU A 223 32.57 -36.66 3.79
CA GLU A 223 32.87 -35.54 2.88
C GLU A 223 32.22 -35.74 1.50
N SER A 224 32.20 -36.99 1.00
CA SER A 224 31.58 -37.29 -0.30
C SER A 224 30.05 -37.13 -0.30
N ILE A 225 29.42 -37.11 0.88
CA ILE A 225 27.98 -36.90 1.05
C ILE A 225 27.62 -35.57 1.76
N SER A 226 28.59 -34.73 2.11
CA SER A 226 28.33 -33.47 2.81
C SER A 226 28.15 -32.28 1.87
N VAL A 227 27.04 -31.54 2.02
CA VAL A 227 26.90 -30.16 1.53
C VAL A 227 27.12 -29.25 2.73
N SER A 228 28.09 -28.33 2.65
CA SER A 228 28.29 -27.33 3.70
C SER A 228 27.11 -26.35 3.76
N ASP A 229 26.68 -26.00 4.98
CA ASP A 229 25.66 -24.98 5.23
C ASP A 229 25.97 -23.69 4.45
N GLY A 230 24.96 -23.14 3.76
CA GLY A 230 25.08 -21.95 2.91
C GLY A 230 25.72 -22.14 1.52
N SER A 231 26.14 -23.35 1.13
CA SER A 231 26.71 -23.62 -0.23
C SER A 231 25.64 -23.74 -1.32
N ILE A 232 24.44 -24.17 -0.92
CA ILE A 232 23.22 -24.16 -1.73
C ILE A 232 22.15 -23.49 -0.89
N VAL A 233 21.49 -22.48 -1.45
CA VAL A 233 20.40 -21.77 -0.78
C VAL A 233 19.14 -21.84 -1.61
N ILE A 234 17.99 -21.80 -0.94
CA ILE A 234 16.72 -21.48 -1.58
C ILE A 234 16.80 -19.98 -1.93
N ASN A 235 16.83 -19.67 -3.22
CA ASN A 235 17.11 -18.34 -3.74
C ASN A 235 15.84 -17.53 -3.96
N GLU A 236 14.84 -18.13 -4.59
CA GLU A 236 13.59 -17.47 -4.97
C GLU A 236 12.48 -18.52 -5.03
N VAL A 237 11.30 -18.16 -4.53
CA VAL A 237 10.12 -19.02 -4.55
C VAL A 237 8.92 -18.24 -5.06
N MET A 238 8.18 -18.87 -5.96
CA MET A 238 6.97 -18.32 -6.56
C MET A 238 5.78 -19.19 -6.22
N ALA A 239 4.73 -18.56 -5.68
CA ALA A 239 3.42 -19.17 -5.47
C ALA A 239 2.34 -18.32 -6.15
N ASP A 240 1.32 -18.97 -6.69
CA ASP A 240 0.21 -18.32 -7.41
C ASP A 240 0.66 -17.38 -8.56
N PRO A 241 1.40 -17.89 -9.57
CA PRO A 241 1.76 -17.10 -10.75
C PRO A 241 0.57 -16.84 -11.68
N ILE A 242 0.53 -15.64 -12.27
CA ILE A 242 -0.29 -15.34 -13.46
C ILE A 242 0.56 -15.11 -14.71
N THR A 243 1.87 -14.93 -14.53
CA THR A 243 2.90 -14.85 -15.58
C THR A 243 4.09 -15.75 -15.26
N GLY A 244 4.97 -15.98 -16.24
CA GLY A 244 6.22 -16.72 -16.03
C GLY A 244 6.17 -18.18 -16.49
N LEU A 245 6.78 -19.07 -15.71
CA LEU A 245 7.07 -20.44 -16.10
C LEU A 245 5.80 -21.27 -16.29
N ARG A 246 5.77 -22.01 -17.40
CA ARG A 246 4.71 -22.97 -17.74
C ARG A 246 5.30 -24.34 -17.97
N ASP A 247 4.54 -25.37 -17.65
CA ASP A 247 4.95 -26.75 -17.91
C ASP A 247 4.53 -27.23 -19.31
N ASP A 248 4.76 -28.52 -19.56
CA ASP A 248 4.45 -29.18 -20.84
C ASP A 248 2.96 -29.22 -21.17
N ASP A 249 2.09 -29.00 -20.17
CA ASP A 249 0.63 -28.89 -20.34
C ASP A 249 0.19 -27.43 -20.59
N ASP A 250 1.15 -26.50 -20.77
CA ASP A 250 0.96 -25.03 -20.86
C ASP A 250 0.30 -24.43 -19.59
N GLU A 251 0.44 -25.08 -18.43
CA GLU A 251 -0.08 -24.60 -17.14
C GLU A 251 0.98 -23.77 -16.42
N LEU A 252 0.57 -22.63 -15.83
CA LEU A 252 1.45 -21.85 -14.96
C LEU A 252 1.77 -22.63 -13.69
N CYS A 253 3.03 -22.59 -13.28
CA CYS A 253 3.54 -23.45 -12.21
C CYS A 253 4.14 -22.64 -11.07
N ASP A 254 3.78 -22.99 -9.84
CA ASP A 254 4.58 -22.63 -8.66
C ASP A 254 5.98 -23.21 -8.83
N TRP A 255 7.00 -22.55 -8.29
CA TRP A 255 8.37 -23.04 -8.42
C TRP A 255 9.27 -22.59 -7.28
N VAL A 256 10.32 -23.37 -7.06
CA VAL A 256 11.44 -23.08 -6.16
C VAL A 256 12.70 -23.02 -7.00
N GLU A 257 13.51 -21.98 -6.77
CA GLU A 257 14.84 -21.85 -7.32
C GLU A 257 15.90 -22.06 -6.24
N LEU A 258 16.89 -22.88 -6.56
CA LEU A 258 18.12 -23.01 -5.78
C LEU A 258 19.25 -22.21 -6.42
N TYR A 259 20.13 -21.65 -5.60
CA TYR A 259 21.36 -20.98 -6.03
C TYR A 259 22.59 -21.62 -5.41
N ASN A 260 23.58 -21.92 -6.24
CA ASN A 260 24.90 -22.36 -5.81
C ASN A 260 25.80 -21.15 -5.52
N THR A 261 26.13 -20.92 -4.26
CA THR A 261 26.95 -19.76 -3.81
C THR A 261 28.45 -19.97 -4.04
N THR A 262 28.84 -21.14 -4.54
CA THR A 262 30.24 -21.54 -4.70
C THR A 262 30.73 -21.39 -6.14
N ASN A 263 32.05 -21.40 -6.31
CA ASN A 263 32.73 -21.32 -7.59
C ASN A 263 32.97 -22.70 -8.26
N ARG A 264 32.31 -23.77 -7.79
CA ARG A 264 32.40 -25.13 -8.32
C ARG A 264 31.00 -25.70 -8.57
N GLU A 265 30.88 -26.64 -9.49
CA GLU A 265 29.62 -27.39 -9.64
C GLU A 265 29.31 -28.20 -8.37
N ILE A 266 28.04 -28.25 -8.00
CA ILE A 266 27.53 -29.04 -6.87
C ILE A 266 26.50 -30.05 -7.38
N SER A 267 26.64 -31.30 -6.96
CA SER A 267 25.63 -32.35 -7.18
C SER A 267 24.48 -32.19 -6.18
N LEU A 268 23.25 -32.38 -6.63
CA LEU A 268 22.05 -32.45 -5.80
C LEU A 268 21.62 -33.88 -5.47
N ALA A 269 22.41 -34.88 -5.91
CA ALA A 269 22.12 -36.29 -5.64
C ALA A 269 21.91 -36.54 -4.14
N GLY A 270 20.83 -37.25 -3.80
CA GLY A 270 20.47 -37.55 -2.42
C GLY A 270 19.82 -36.41 -1.62
N LEU A 271 19.89 -35.15 -2.08
CA LEU A 271 19.21 -34.02 -1.42
C LEU A 271 17.68 -34.14 -1.55
N GLY A 272 16.96 -33.40 -0.70
CA GLY A 272 15.50 -33.32 -0.79
C GLY A 272 14.93 -31.92 -0.54
N LEU A 273 13.73 -31.72 -1.08
CA LEU A 273 12.91 -30.52 -0.93
C LEU A 273 11.57 -30.89 -0.29
N SER A 274 11.05 -30.03 0.58
CA SER A 274 9.80 -30.29 1.30
C SER A 274 9.05 -29.00 1.66
N ASP A 275 7.72 -29.06 1.61
CA ASP A 275 6.79 -28.08 2.21
C ASP A 275 6.44 -28.40 3.68
N ASN A 276 7.12 -29.40 4.26
CA ASN A 276 6.82 -29.92 5.59
C ASN A 276 8.10 -30.19 6.37
N GLU A 277 8.39 -29.34 7.36
CA GLU A 277 9.58 -29.46 8.21
C GLU A 277 9.68 -30.80 8.95
N GLY A 278 8.55 -31.44 9.26
CA GLY A 278 8.53 -32.76 9.89
C GLY A 278 8.87 -33.90 8.93
N LYS A 279 9.03 -33.61 7.64
CA LYS A 279 9.40 -34.54 6.57
C LYS A 279 10.37 -33.87 5.59
N PRO A 280 11.60 -33.55 6.00
CA PRO A 280 12.55 -32.75 5.20
C PRO A 280 12.91 -33.37 3.83
N LEU A 281 12.73 -34.68 3.67
CA LEU A 281 12.99 -35.43 2.43
C LEU A 281 11.70 -35.87 1.71
N LYS A 282 10.65 -35.04 1.73
CA LYS A 282 9.33 -35.36 1.13
C LYS A 282 9.41 -35.59 -0.39
N TRP A 283 10.27 -34.84 -1.07
CA TRP A 283 10.60 -35.00 -2.48
C TRP A 283 12.12 -34.98 -2.65
N ARG A 284 12.68 -35.80 -3.54
CA ARG A 284 14.12 -35.93 -3.77
C ARG A 284 14.49 -35.46 -5.16
N PHE A 285 15.67 -34.86 -5.29
CA PHE A 285 16.21 -34.46 -6.59
C PHE A 285 16.58 -35.69 -7.44
N PRO A 286 16.53 -35.59 -8.78
CA PRO A 286 17.09 -36.62 -9.65
C PRO A 286 18.58 -36.85 -9.38
N ASP A 287 19.06 -38.09 -9.41
CA ASP A 287 20.47 -38.44 -9.08
C ASP A 287 21.50 -37.77 -10.00
N ASN A 288 21.09 -37.37 -11.20
CA ASN A 288 21.94 -36.64 -12.16
C ASN A 288 21.77 -35.12 -12.11
N ALA A 289 21.09 -34.58 -11.09
CA ALA A 289 20.90 -33.15 -10.92
C ALA A 289 22.17 -32.49 -10.41
N THR A 290 22.65 -31.48 -11.13
CA THR A 290 23.80 -30.64 -10.75
C THR A 290 23.43 -29.17 -10.90
N ILE A 291 24.05 -28.31 -10.09
CA ILE A 291 24.00 -26.85 -10.24
C ILE A 291 25.42 -26.36 -10.57
N PRO A 292 25.64 -25.73 -11.73
CA PRO A 292 26.92 -25.12 -12.06
C PRO A 292 27.40 -24.11 -11.01
N ALA A 293 28.69 -23.80 -11.01
CA ALA A 293 29.26 -22.72 -10.20
C ALA A 293 28.50 -21.41 -10.40
N ASN A 294 28.05 -20.76 -9.32
CA ASN A 294 27.20 -19.55 -9.37
C ASN A 294 25.93 -19.72 -10.23
N GLY A 295 25.47 -20.95 -10.43
CA GLY A 295 24.30 -21.29 -11.25
C GLY A 295 23.01 -21.39 -10.45
N TYR A 296 21.90 -21.46 -11.17
CA TYR A 296 20.54 -21.62 -10.65
C TYR A 296 19.95 -22.98 -11.03
N TYR A 297 19.02 -23.48 -10.23
CA TYR A 297 18.27 -24.71 -10.52
C TYR A 297 16.79 -24.55 -10.17
N ILE A 298 15.93 -24.69 -11.17
CA ILE A 298 14.47 -24.56 -11.02
C ILE A 298 13.84 -25.92 -10.73
N VAL A 299 12.90 -25.94 -9.79
CA VAL A 299 12.01 -27.06 -9.48
C VAL A 299 10.57 -26.56 -9.56
N LEU A 300 9.73 -27.19 -10.40
CA LEU A 300 8.31 -26.87 -10.49
C LEU A 300 7.55 -27.56 -9.37
N CYS A 301 6.77 -26.83 -8.60
CA CYS A 301 6.02 -27.36 -7.46
C CYS A 301 4.55 -27.55 -7.84
N THR A 302 4.26 -28.58 -8.65
CA THR A 302 2.94 -28.76 -9.26
C THR A 302 2.11 -29.88 -8.65
N GLY A 303 2.70 -30.72 -7.79
CA GLY A 303 2.07 -31.95 -7.29
C GLY A 303 2.04 -33.10 -8.30
N LYS A 304 2.65 -32.94 -9.48
CA LYS A 304 2.61 -33.93 -10.57
C LYS A 304 3.67 -35.04 -10.44
N ASP A 305 4.70 -34.83 -9.62
CA ASP A 305 5.79 -35.80 -9.33
C ASP A 305 6.45 -36.40 -10.59
N ARG A 306 6.88 -35.53 -11.52
CA ARG A 306 7.48 -35.89 -12.81
C ARG A 306 8.99 -35.62 -12.78
N MET A 307 9.80 -36.66 -12.99
CA MET A 307 11.27 -36.58 -12.92
C MET A 307 11.96 -36.41 -14.27
N ASP A 308 11.23 -36.61 -15.38
CA ASP A 308 11.82 -36.59 -16.71
C ASP A 308 12.03 -35.14 -17.21
N ARG A 309 13.30 -34.80 -17.50
CA ARG A 309 13.78 -33.48 -17.99
C ARG A 309 13.27 -33.09 -19.40
N VAL A 310 12.12 -33.56 -19.86
CA VAL A 310 11.80 -33.53 -21.29
C VAL A 310 11.62 -32.11 -21.84
N LYS A 311 11.35 -31.08 -20.99
CA LYS A 311 11.35 -29.69 -21.47
C LYS A 311 11.62 -28.54 -20.48
N ASN A 312 11.24 -28.59 -19.20
CA ASN A 312 11.19 -27.34 -18.39
C ASN A 312 11.80 -27.36 -16.96
N ALA A 313 11.67 -28.45 -16.18
CA ALA A 313 12.31 -28.67 -14.86
C ALA A 313 11.64 -29.90 -14.21
N PRO A 314 12.23 -30.53 -13.18
CA PRO A 314 11.55 -31.59 -12.44
C PRO A 314 10.34 -31.04 -11.65
N HIS A 315 9.34 -31.88 -11.45
CA HIS A 315 8.11 -31.54 -10.74
C HIS A 315 8.05 -32.22 -9.36
N THR A 316 7.73 -31.47 -8.30
CA THR A 316 7.53 -32.05 -6.98
C THR A 316 6.18 -32.78 -6.85
N ASN A 317 6.06 -33.58 -5.79
CA ASN A 317 4.81 -34.19 -5.36
C ASN A 317 3.95 -33.27 -4.45
N PHE A 318 4.27 -31.97 -4.39
CA PHE A 318 3.53 -30.98 -3.63
C PHE A 318 3.38 -29.66 -4.41
N LYS A 319 2.55 -28.76 -3.89
CA LYS A 319 2.38 -27.38 -4.37
C LYS A 319 2.75 -26.41 -3.27
N ILE A 320 2.94 -25.14 -3.63
CA ILE A 320 3.31 -24.10 -2.68
C ILE A 320 2.08 -23.25 -2.37
N SER A 321 1.85 -22.94 -1.10
CA SER A 321 0.89 -21.96 -0.63
C SER A 321 1.55 -20.58 -0.52
N ALA A 322 0.86 -19.56 -1.01
CA ALA A 322 1.25 -18.17 -0.84
C ALA A 322 1.16 -17.68 0.62
N GLU A 323 0.57 -18.45 1.54
CA GLU A 323 0.39 -18.06 2.94
C GLU A 323 0.89 -19.13 3.92
N ARG A 324 1.69 -18.69 4.90
CA ARG A 324 2.15 -19.49 6.05
C ARG A 324 2.72 -20.86 5.70
N GLU A 325 3.57 -20.90 4.68
CA GLU A 325 4.24 -22.13 4.28
C GLU A 325 5.73 -22.07 4.56
N THR A 326 6.33 -23.23 4.77
CA THR A 326 7.76 -23.37 4.98
C THR A 326 8.33 -24.34 3.97
N ILE A 327 9.32 -23.88 3.20
CA ILE A 327 10.06 -24.71 2.27
C ILE A 327 11.42 -25.03 2.87
N VAL A 328 11.77 -26.30 2.84
CA VAL A 328 12.99 -26.86 3.43
C VAL A 328 13.80 -27.55 2.35
N LEU A 329 15.10 -27.22 2.30
CA LEU A 329 16.12 -27.98 1.59
C LEU A 329 16.90 -28.81 2.62
N ALA A 330 17.10 -30.09 2.36
CA ALA A 330 17.77 -30.99 3.29
C ALA A 330 18.81 -31.91 2.62
N ASP A 331 19.81 -32.32 3.39
CA ASP A 331 20.81 -33.30 3.00
C ASP A 331 20.24 -34.73 2.93
N SER A 332 21.04 -35.69 2.46
CA SER A 332 20.61 -37.09 2.32
C SER A 332 20.17 -37.75 3.64
N GLN A 333 20.61 -37.24 4.78
CA GLN A 333 20.28 -37.69 6.13
C GLN A 333 19.05 -36.97 6.72
N GLY A 334 18.54 -35.93 6.03
CA GLY A 334 17.40 -35.14 6.45
C GLY A 334 17.76 -33.95 7.35
N HIS A 335 19.04 -33.61 7.49
CA HIS A 335 19.42 -32.35 8.12
C HIS A 335 19.06 -31.19 7.21
N VAL A 336 18.49 -30.14 7.79
CA VAL A 336 18.10 -28.94 7.04
C VAL A 336 19.33 -28.14 6.66
N LEU A 337 19.51 -27.93 5.34
CA LEU A 337 20.55 -27.10 4.74
C LEU A 337 20.10 -25.66 4.57
N ASP A 338 18.85 -25.43 4.18
CA ASP A 338 18.26 -24.10 4.14
C ASP A 338 16.75 -24.18 4.40
N ARG A 339 16.19 -23.09 4.91
CA ARG A 339 14.74 -22.94 5.12
C ARG A 339 14.29 -21.53 4.84
N ILE A 340 13.11 -21.42 4.26
CA ILE A 340 12.41 -20.15 4.13
C ILE A 340 10.98 -20.29 4.63
N MET A 341 10.46 -19.21 5.22
CA MET A 341 9.06 -19.09 5.60
C MET A 341 8.40 -18.04 4.71
N ILE A 342 7.32 -18.44 4.06
CA ILE A 342 6.41 -17.56 3.33
C ILE A 342 5.28 -17.21 4.30
N ASP A 343 5.20 -15.95 4.74
CA ASP A 343 4.10 -15.53 5.61
C ASP A 343 2.86 -15.16 4.79
N ASN A 344 3.03 -14.22 3.85
CA ASN A 344 2.02 -13.80 2.89
C ASN A 344 2.71 -13.28 1.62
N LEU A 345 2.53 -13.97 0.51
CA LEU A 345 3.09 -13.63 -0.80
C LEU A 345 1.98 -13.10 -1.71
N PRO A 346 2.04 -11.84 -2.16
CA PRO A 346 1.05 -11.31 -3.10
C PRO A 346 1.05 -12.08 -4.43
N LEU A 347 -0.12 -12.11 -5.09
CA LEU A 347 -0.31 -12.72 -6.41
C LEU A 347 0.76 -12.21 -7.40
N ASP A 348 1.33 -13.12 -8.20
CA ASP A 348 2.35 -12.83 -9.22
C ASP A 348 3.68 -12.23 -8.70
N CYS A 349 3.92 -12.31 -7.40
CA CYS A 349 5.18 -11.92 -6.75
C CYS A 349 5.93 -13.13 -6.24
N SER A 350 7.25 -13.02 -6.13
CA SER A 350 8.12 -14.06 -5.58
C SER A 350 8.71 -13.62 -4.24
N TRP A 351 9.06 -14.60 -3.41
CA TRP A 351 9.81 -14.42 -2.17
C TRP A 351 11.24 -14.85 -2.43
N GLY A 352 12.20 -13.92 -2.45
CA GLY A 352 13.57 -14.21 -2.86
C GLY A 352 14.63 -13.48 -2.05
N ARG A 353 15.89 -13.91 -2.22
CA ARG A 353 17.07 -13.29 -1.61
C ARG A 353 17.54 -12.11 -2.44
N ASN A 354 17.79 -10.96 -1.82
CA ASN A 354 18.47 -9.83 -2.44
C ASN A 354 19.99 -10.05 -2.55
N GLU A 355 20.71 -9.07 -3.09
CA GLU A 355 22.18 -9.13 -3.24
C GLU A 355 22.97 -9.27 -1.93
N TYR A 356 22.33 -8.99 -0.79
CA TYR A 356 22.87 -9.17 0.56
C TYR A 356 22.42 -10.49 1.23
N GLY A 357 21.70 -11.35 0.50
CA GLY A 357 21.19 -12.63 0.98
C GLY A 357 19.93 -12.54 1.84
N GLN A 358 19.34 -11.35 1.99
CA GLN A 358 18.14 -11.11 2.81
C GLN A 358 16.87 -11.40 2.00
N MET A 359 15.88 -12.06 2.63
CA MET A 359 14.61 -12.36 1.99
C MET A 359 13.71 -11.13 1.89
N GLN A 360 13.12 -10.92 0.72
CA GLN A 360 12.11 -9.89 0.46
C GLN A 360 11.14 -10.30 -0.66
N VAL A 361 10.02 -9.59 -0.79
CA VAL A 361 9.07 -9.79 -1.88
C VAL A 361 9.59 -9.06 -3.12
N PHE A 362 9.65 -9.75 -4.25
CA PHE A 362 9.93 -9.19 -5.56
C PHE A 362 8.65 -9.17 -6.40
N GLN A 363 8.32 -8.01 -6.98
CA GLN A 363 7.13 -7.84 -7.83
C GLN A 363 7.28 -8.43 -9.23
N THR A 364 8.51 -8.67 -9.64
CA THR A 364 8.86 -9.29 -10.90
C THR A 364 9.67 -10.54 -10.56
N PRO A 365 9.05 -11.73 -10.58
CA PRO A 365 9.77 -12.98 -10.37
C PRO A 365 10.86 -13.17 -11.42
N THR A 366 12.04 -13.65 -11.03
CA THR A 366 13.25 -13.70 -11.88
C THR A 366 13.80 -15.12 -12.07
N PRO A 367 13.01 -16.09 -12.54
CA PRO A 367 13.49 -17.46 -12.68
C PRO A 367 14.71 -17.55 -13.60
N SER A 368 15.76 -18.21 -13.11
CA SER A 368 17.07 -18.40 -13.71
C SER A 368 17.87 -17.10 -13.94
N LEU A 369 17.52 -16.03 -13.22
CA LEU A 369 18.13 -14.71 -13.32
C LEU A 369 18.46 -14.17 -11.91
N PRO A 370 19.40 -13.21 -11.77
CA PRO A 370 19.65 -12.58 -10.48
C PRO A 370 18.43 -11.80 -9.97
N ASN A 371 18.12 -11.92 -8.68
CA ASN A 371 17.05 -11.20 -7.97
C ASN A 371 17.40 -9.71 -7.74
N ASN A 372 17.64 -8.99 -8.82
CA ASN A 372 17.97 -7.58 -8.80
C ASN A 372 17.45 -6.90 -10.08
N ARG A 373 17.71 -5.61 -10.21
CA ARG A 373 17.23 -4.81 -11.36
C ARG A 373 17.63 -5.40 -12.72
N SER A 374 18.78 -6.06 -12.83
CA SER A 374 19.21 -6.67 -14.09
C SER A 374 18.34 -7.88 -14.48
N GLY A 375 17.97 -8.72 -13.50
CA GLY A 375 17.04 -9.83 -13.71
C GLY A 375 15.63 -9.33 -14.04
N GLU A 376 15.14 -8.29 -13.35
CA GLU A 376 13.83 -7.69 -13.64
C GLU A 376 13.75 -7.20 -15.10
N ILE A 377 14.78 -6.49 -15.55
CA ILE A 377 14.88 -5.99 -16.93
C ILE A 377 14.87 -7.14 -17.93
N GLN A 378 15.60 -8.21 -17.64
CA GLN A 378 15.65 -9.37 -18.52
C GLN A 378 14.31 -10.14 -18.52
N MET A 379 13.61 -10.20 -17.40
CA MET A 379 12.28 -10.82 -17.31
C MET A 379 11.23 -10.04 -18.11
N ASP A 380 11.26 -8.71 -18.07
CA ASP A 380 10.43 -7.86 -18.94
C ASP A 380 10.66 -8.17 -20.44
N ILE A 381 11.91 -8.34 -20.84
CA ILE A 381 12.27 -8.75 -22.21
C ILE A 381 11.70 -10.14 -22.52
N ASN A 382 11.89 -11.11 -21.61
CA ASN A 382 11.44 -12.48 -21.80
C ASN A 382 9.92 -12.56 -21.94
N LEU A 383 9.16 -11.84 -21.10
CA LEU A 383 7.70 -11.79 -21.18
C LEU A 383 7.23 -11.27 -22.55
N ARG A 384 7.82 -10.16 -23.01
CA ARG A 384 7.49 -9.60 -24.33
C ARG A 384 7.89 -10.51 -25.49
N ALA A 385 9.02 -11.21 -25.38
CA ALA A 385 9.47 -12.16 -26.39
C ALA A 385 8.52 -13.36 -26.53
N MET A 386 7.84 -13.77 -25.44
CA MET A 386 6.82 -14.82 -25.47
C MET A 386 5.51 -14.38 -26.14
N ASN A 387 5.26 -13.07 -26.22
CA ASN A 387 4.09 -12.51 -26.87
C ASN A 387 4.27 -12.43 -28.40
N LYS A 388 3.78 -13.46 -29.10
CA LYS A 388 3.88 -13.61 -30.56
C LYS A 388 3.18 -12.51 -31.37
N THR A 389 2.28 -11.73 -30.77
CA THR A 389 1.56 -10.65 -31.46
C THR A 389 2.43 -9.41 -31.65
N GLY A 390 3.42 -9.20 -30.76
CA GLY A 390 4.21 -7.98 -30.69
C GLY A 390 3.46 -6.77 -30.12
N VAL A 391 2.23 -6.93 -29.62
CA VAL A 391 1.46 -5.84 -28.99
C VAL A 391 1.73 -5.80 -27.50
N TYR A 392 2.28 -4.70 -26.98
CA TYR A 392 2.63 -4.55 -25.56
C TYR A 392 2.29 -3.14 -25.06
N ILE A 393 2.32 -2.93 -23.74
CA ILE A 393 2.06 -1.64 -23.10
C ILE A 393 3.27 -0.72 -23.28
N SER A 394 3.15 0.38 -24.02
CA SER A 394 4.28 1.30 -24.26
C SER A 394 4.45 2.33 -23.15
N GLU A 395 3.36 2.88 -22.62
CA GLU A 395 3.39 4.01 -21.69
C GLU A 395 2.11 4.03 -20.83
N VAL A 396 2.24 4.41 -19.56
CA VAL A 396 1.13 4.50 -18.60
C VAL A 396 1.19 5.82 -17.85
N MET A 397 0.04 6.47 -17.71
CA MET A 397 -0.15 7.70 -16.96
C MET A 397 -1.21 7.50 -15.88
N ALA A 398 -0.82 7.54 -14.59
CA ALA A 398 -1.68 7.26 -13.44
C ALA A 398 -2.21 8.48 -12.68
N SER A 399 -1.78 9.68 -13.08
CA SER A 399 -2.29 10.94 -12.52
C SER A 399 -2.01 12.07 -13.50
N ASN A 400 -3.05 12.52 -14.19
CA ASN A 400 -2.93 13.49 -15.26
C ASN A 400 -3.80 14.74 -15.05
N ASP A 401 -3.14 15.88 -14.88
CA ASP A 401 -3.77 17.19 -14.75
C ASP A 401 -3.57 18.06 -16.02
N SER A 402 -2.59 17.76 -16.88
CA SER A 402 -2.23 18.65 -18.00
C SER A 402 -2.01 18.00 -19.37
N VAL A 403 -1.76 16.70 -19.46
CA VAL A 403 -1.45 16.02 -20.73
C VAL A 403 -2.74 15.63 -21.45
N GLN A 404 -3.05 16.30 -22.55
CA GLN A 404 -4.18 15.93 -23.41
C GLN A 404 -3.76 14.88 -24.44
N VAL A 405 -4.51 13.77 -24.51
CA VAL A 405 -4.28 12.70 -25.50
C VAL A 405 -4.88 13.10 -26.85
N TYR A 406 -6.15 13.52 -26.86
CA TYR A 406 -6.86 13.95 -28.07
C TYR A 406 -7.22 15.44 -28.01
N PRO A 407 -7.31 16.14 -29.16
CA PRO A 407 -7.75 17.53 -29.20
C PRO A 407 -9.11 17.72 -28.52
N ASN A 408 -9.17 18.60 -27.51
CA ASN A 408 -10.37 18.90 -26.71
C ASN A 408 -10.88 17.75 -25.82
N SER A 409 -10.10 16.68 -25.62
CA SER A 409 -10.41 15.65 -24.63
C SER A 409 -10.19 16.14 -23.20
N ALA A 410 -10.89 15.52 -22.25
CA ALA A 410 -10.61 15.73 -20.84
C ALA A 410 -9.24 15.13 -20.49
N VAL A 411 -8.50 15.79 -19.60
CA VAL A 411 -7.30 15.19 -18.99
C VAL A 411 -7.74 14.05 -18.07
N GLY A 412 -7.02 12.94 -18.13
CA GLY A 412 -7.34 11.74 -17.38
C GLY A 412 -6.22 10.72 -17.48
N ASP A 413 -6.26 9.72 -16.60
CA ASP A 413 -5.30 8.62 -16.60
C ASP A 413 -5.45 7.82 -17.90
N TRP A 414 -4.38 7.20 -18.36
CA TRP A 414 -4.41 6.42 -19.60
C TRP A 414 -3.32 5.37 -19.66
N VAL A 415 -3.57 4.34 -20.48
CA VAL A 415 -2.62 3.29 -20.81
C VAL A 415 -2.47 3.26 -22.33
N GLU A 416 -1.25 3.25 -22.81
CA GLU A 416 -0.92 3.14 -24.22
C GLU A 416 -0.37 1.75 -24.55
N ILE A 417 -0.79 1.21 -25.68
CA ILE A 417 -0.23 0.00 -26.27
C ILE A 417 0.41 0.31 -27.63
N TYR A 418 1.43 -0.47 -27.98
CA TYR A 418 2.16 -0.36 -29.24
C TYR A 418 2.26 -1.72 -29.93
N ASN A 419 2.08 -1.75 -31.25
CA ASN A 419 2.30 -2.94 -32.06
C ASN A 419 3.70 -2.92 -32.69
N SER A 420 4.64 -3.67 -32.11
CA SER A 420 5.98 -3.88 -32.69
C SER A 420 6.03 -5.02 -33.71
N GLY A 421 4.92 -5.69 -33.96
CA GLY A 421 4.79 -6.75 -34.94
C GLY A 421 4.86 -6.24 -36.38
N ARG A 422 4.74 -7.17 -37.32
CA ARG A 422 4.74 -6.87 -38.77
C ARG A 422 3.35 -6.92 -39.39
N GLU A 423 2.35 -7.35 -38.63
CA GLU A 423 0.97 -7.54 -39.08
C GLU A 423 0.00 -6.72 -38.23
N THR A 424 -1.14 -6.35 -38.82
CA THR A 424 -2.25 -5.76 -38.07
C THR A 424 -2.84 -6.78 -37.11
N VAL A 425 -3.06 -6.39 -35.86
CA VAL A 425 -3.62 -7.26 -34.82
C VAL A 425 -5.06 -6.86 -34.49
N ASP A 426 -5.96 -7.83 -34.45
CA ASP A 426 -7.32 -7.66 -33.95
C ASP A 426 -7.33 -7.76 -32.42
N LEU A 427 -7.75 -6.67 -31.78
CA LEU A 427 -7.80 -6.52 -30.33
C LEU A 427 -9.19 -6.85 -29.77
N SER A 428 -10.17 -7.23 -30.60
CA SER A 428 -11.54 -7.51 -30.17
C SER A 428 -11.58 -8.49 -28.99
N GLY A 429 -12.13 -8.05 -27.86
CA GLY A 429 -12.25 -8.88 -26.66
C GLY A 429 -10.95 -9.09 -25.86
N TRP A 430 -9.81 -8.51 -26.27
CA TRP A 430 -8.62 -8.46 -25.42
C TRP A 430 -8.93 -7.73 -24.11
N GLY A 431 -8.22 -8.08 -23.03
CA GLY A 431 -8.42 -7.52 -21.71
C GLY A 431 -7.42 -6.44 -21.34
N LEU A 432 -7.86 -5.43 -20.61
CA LEU A 432 -7.03 -4.50 -19.86
C LEU A 432 -7.51 -4.44 -18.41
N SER A 433 -6.58 -4.45 -17.45
CA SER A 433 -6.93 -4.45 -16.03
C SER A 433 -5.86 -3.83 -15.15
N ASP A 434 -6.31 -3.21 -14.06
CA ASP A 434 -5.56 -2.76 -12.87
C ASP A 434 -5.59 -3.81 -11.74
N ARG A 435 -6.09 -5.02 -12.02
CA ARG A 435 -6.30 -6.10 -11.06
C ARG A 435 -5.81 -7.43 -11.59
N LEU A 436 -4.83 -8.01 -10.88
CA LEU A 436 -4.23 -9.29 -11.22
C LEU A 436 -5.22 -10.47 -11.10
N ASP A 437 -6.17 -10.41 -10.16
CA ASP A 437 -7.22 -11.43 -9.98
C ASP A 437 -8.36 -11.35 -11.01
N HIS A 438 -8.41 -10.27 -11.81
CA HIS A 438 -9.42 -10.03 -12.84
C HIS A 438 -8.76 -9.41 -14.08
N GLY A 439 -7.84 -10.14 -14.74
CA GLY A 439 -7.06 -9.64 -15.89
C GLY A 439 -7.87 -9.10 -17.08
N ARG A 440 -9.18 -9.40 -17.15
CA ARG A 440 -10.12 -8.90 -18.18
C ARG A 440 -11.20 -7.97 -17.63
N LYS A 441 -10.88 -7.18 -16.59
CA LYS A 441 -11.80 -6.21 -15.96
C LYS A 441 -12.48 -5.29 -16.97
N TRP A 442 -11.73 -4.81 -17.96
CA TRP A 442 -12.26 -4.14 -19.14
C TRP A 442 -11.81 -4.85 -20.41
N GLN A 443 -12.61 -4.78 -21.47
CA GLN A 443 -12.32 -5.43 -22.75
C GLN A 443 -12.40 -4.44 -23.90
N PHE A 444 -11.49 -4.59 -24.86
CA PHE A 444 -11.51 -3.82 -26.08
C PHE A 444 -12.81 -4.07 -26.88
N PRO A 445 -13.47 -3.02 -27.41
CA PRO A 445 -14.68 -3.17 -28.21
C PRO A 445 -14.47 -4.03 -29.47
N THR A 446 -15.53 -4.71 -29.90
CA THR A 446 -15.52 -5.50 -31.14
C THR A 446 -15.16 -4.64 -32.36
N GLY A 447 -14.21 -5.12 -33.16
CA GLY A 447 -13.69 -4.44 -34.34
C GLY A 447 -12.54 -3.47 -34.04
N THR A 448 -11.96 -3.50 -32.84
CA THR A 448 -10.77 -2.72 -32.52
C THR A 448 -9.54 -3.42 -33.08
N SER A 449 -8.69 -2.70 -33.83
CA SER A 449 -7.44 -3.24 -34.36
C SER A 449 -6.29 -2.24 -34.18
N ILE A 450 -5.06 -2.74 -34.32
CA ILE A 450 -3.84 -1.93 -34.28
C ILE A 450 -2.86 -2.36 -35.39
N SER A 451 -2.49 -1.43 -36.26
CA SER A 451 -1.57 -1.67 -37.38
C SER A 451 -0.10 -1.74 -36.93
N PRO A 452 0.80 -2.33 -37.73
CA PRO A 452 2.23 -2.36 -37.43
C PRO A 452 2.78 -0.95 -37.20
N GLY A 453 3.49 -0.74 -36.10
CA GLY A 453 4.07 0.55 -35.74
C GLY A 453 3.07 1.58 -35.21
N GLU A 454 1.78 1.23 -35.05
CA GLU A 454 0.76 2.10 -34.49
C GLU A 454 0.78 2.04 -32.95
N TYR A 455 0.48 3.19 -32.34
CA TYR A 455 0.21 3.36 -30.91
C TYR A 455 -1.29 3.55 -30.71
N LYS A 456 -1.85 2.98 -29.65
CA LYS A 456 -3.25 3.17 -29.28
C LYS A 456 -3.37 3.44 -27.79
N VAL A 457 -4.03 4.55 -27.45
CA VAL A 457 -4.31 4.93 -26.06
C VAL A 457 -5.68 4.43 -25.64
N VAL A 458 -5.77 3.92 -24.41
CA VAL A 458 -7.01 3.63 -23.69
C VAL A 458 -7.12 4.60 -22.52
N MET A 459 -8.15 5.45 -22.55
CA MET A 459 -8.43 6.36 -21.45
C MET A 459 -8.91 5.56 -20.24
N CYS A 460 -8.34 5.79 -19.06
CA CYS A 460 -8.70 5.15 -17.80
C CYS A 460 -9.40 6.17 -16.89
N ASP A 461 -10.61 6.59 -17.28
CA ASP A 461 -11.33 7.70 -16.64
C ASP A 461 -12.68 7.28 -16.01
N SER A 462 -12.96 5.98 -15.97
CA SER A 462 -14.25 5.40 -15.55
C SER A 462 -15.45 5.76 -16.44
N ALA A 463 -15.23 6.33 -17.63
CA ALA A 463 -16.30 6.76 -18.54
C ALA A 463 -16.66 5.68 -19.58
N ASN A 464 -17.18 4.53 -19.12
CA ASN A 464 -17.51 3.42 -20.02
C ASN A 464 -18.60 3.76 -21.05
N ASP A 465 -19.38 4.83 -20.82
CA ASP A 465 -20.37 5.37 -21.75
C ASP A 465 -19.75 5.99 -23.02
N LYS A 466 -18.44 6.26 -23.01
CA LYS A 466 -17.68 6.83 -24.14
C LYS A 466 -16.84 5.80 -24.90
N ASN A 467 -16.93 4.53 -24.53
CA ASN A 467 -16.04 3.49 -25.05
C ASN A 467 -16.32 3.17 -26.53
N THR A 468 -15.38 3.52 -27.43
CA THR A 468 -15.45 3.25 -28.87
C THR A 468 -14.16 2.60 -29.39
N ASN A 469 -14.16 2.09 -30.63
CA ASN A 469 -12.97 1.49 -31.24
C ASN A 469 -11.88 2.54 -31.55
N GLN A 470 -12.27 3.79 -31.75
CA GLN A 470 -11.38 4.92 -32.06
C GLN A 470 -10.82 5.56 -30.79
N GLU A 471 -11.69 5.74 -29.79
CA GLU A 471 -11.37 6.31 -28.48
C GLU A 471 -11.86 5.32 -27.40
N PRO A 472 -11.05 4.32 -27.03
CA PRO A 472 -11.42 3.36 -26.00
C PRO A 472 -11.36 4.00 -24.61
N HIS A 473 -12.40 3.76 -23.81
CA HIS A 473 -12.50 4.25 -22.42
C HIS A 473 -12.73 3.07 -21.47
N ALA A 474 -11.76 2.83 -20.60
CA ALA A 474 -11.81 1.83 -19.55
C ALA A 474 -12.68 2.27 -18.37
N ALA A 475 -13.38 1.30 -17.78
CA ALA A 475 -14.29 1.52 -16.65
C ALA A 475 -13.56 1.68 -15.29
N PHE A 476 -12.25 1.97 -15.30
CA PHE A 476 -11.43 2.12 -14.11
C PHE A 476 -10.44 3.29 -14.27
N LYS A 477 -9.78 3.66 -13.17
CA LYS A 477 -8.69 4.64 -13.12
C LYS A 477 -7.43 3.96 -12.64
N VAL A 478 -6.27 4.52 -12.97
CA VAL A 478 -4.98 3.96 -12.56
C VAL A 478 -4.54 4.60 -11.23
N GLY A 479 -4.04 3.79 -10.31
CA GLY A 479 -3.58 4.19 -8.99
C GLY A 479 -2.19 4.84 -9.01
N LYS A 480 -2.09 6.07 -8.45
CA LYS A 480 -0.82 6.80 -8.31
C LYS A 480 0.08 6.34 -7.14
N LEU A 481 -0.54 6.08 -5.98
CA LEU A 481 0.13 5.95 -4.66
C LEU A 481 0.24 4.52 -4.13
N LYS A 482 -0.22 3.54 -4.92
CA LYS A 482 -0.08 2.13 -4.61
C LYS A 482 0.69 1.52 -5.76
N MET A 483 1.63 0.64 -5.44
CA MET A 483 2.22 -0.22 -6.47
C MET A 483 1.08 -1.02 -7.08
N GLU A 484 0.80 -0.77 -8.36
CA GLU A 484 -0.30 -1.33 -9.11
C GLU A 484 0.26 -1.95 -10.39
N THR A 485 -0.35 -3.04 -10.85
CA THR A 485 0.08 -3.71 -12.06
C THR A 485 -0.99 -3.56 -13.12
N ILE A 486 -0.61 -3.04 -14.28
CA ILE A 486 -1.47 -3.02 -15.46
C ILE A 486 -1.18 -4.26 -16.30
N THR A 487 -2.21 -5.03 -16.61
CA THR A 487 -2.09 -6.24 -17.43
C THR A 487 -2.83 -6.09 -18.76
N LEU A 488 -2.20 -6.54 -19.84
CA LEU A 488 -2.82 -6.73 -21.16
C LEU A 488 -3.00 -8.23 -21.40
N THR A 489 -4.21 -8.68 -21.73
CA THR A 489 -4.50 -10.11 -21.95
C THR A 489 -5.15 -10.37 -23.31
N ASP A 490 -4.98 -11.59 -23.82
CA ASP A 490 -5.76 -12.07 -24.96
C ASP A 490 -7.23 -12.37 -24.58
N PRO A 491 -8.10 -12.75 -25.53
CA PRO A 491 -9.50 -13.07 -25.24
C PRO A 491 -9.73 -14.30 -24.35
N THR A 492 -8.71 -15.16 -24.18
CA THR A 492 -8.77 -16.32 -23.26
C THR A 492 -8.43 -15.94 -21.82
N GLY A 493 -7.84 -14.75 -21.61
CA GLY A 493 -7.35 -14.28 -20.32
C GLY A 493 -5.86 -14.53 -20.09
N ARG A 494 -5.13 -15.06 -21.08
CA ARG A 494 -3.67 -15.19 -20.99
C ARG A 494 -3.03 -13.82 -21.01
N VAL A 495 -2.18 -13.53 -20.03
CA VAL A 495 -1.40 -12.29 -19.96
C VAL A 495 -0.39 -12.24 -21.10
N LEU A 496 -0.46 -11.20 -21.91
CA LEU A 496 0.43 -10.92 -23.04
C LEU A 496 1.55 -9.94 -22.65
N ASP A 497 1.25 -9.00 -21.75
CA ASP A 497 2.20 -8.06 -21.18
C ASP A 497 1.70 -7.56 -19.82
N LYS A 498 2.62 -7.11 -18.97
CA LYS A 498 2.31 -6.40 -17.73
C LYS A 498 3.31 -5.29 -17.46
N VAL A 499 2.85 -4.26 -16.76
CA VAL A 499 3.70 -3.18 -16.24
C VAL A 499 3.40 -3.00 -14.76
N ASN A 500 4.41 -3.27 -13.92
CA ASN A 500 4.40 -2.94 -12.50
C ASN A 500 4.70 -1.45 -12.35
N LEU A 501 3.70 -0.67 -11.93
CA LEU A 501 3.82 0.77 -11.75
C LEU A 501 4.46 1.09 -10.40
N PRO A 502 5.55 1.88 -10.40
CA PRO A 502 6.09 2.42 -9.16
C PRO A 502 5.18 3.55 -8.63
N GLU A 503 5.59 4.22 -7.56
CA GLU A 503 4.95 5.49 -7.21
C GLU A 503 5.12 6.48 -8.36
N MET A 504 3.98 6.96 -8.86
CA MET A 504 3.90 7.87 -10.00
C MET A 504 3.78 9.30 -9.51
N ARG A 505 4.43 10.27 -10.18
CA ARG A 505 4.14 11.69 -9.96
C ARG A 505 3.05 12.16 -10.91
N THR A 506 2.35 13.23 -10.55
CA THR A 506 1.32 13.79 -11.44
C THR A 506 2.00 14.38 -12.67
N ASP A 507 1.41 14.17 -13.84
CA ASP A 507 1.92 14.54 -15.17
C ASP A 507 3.25 13.87 -15.56
N VAL A 508 3.64 12.80 -14.86
CA VAL A 508 4.80 11.96 -15.21
C VAL A 508 4.29 10.58 -15.57
N SER A 509 4.61 10.12 -16.78
CA SER A 509 4.26 8.78 -17.26
C SER A 509 5.40 7.78 -17.00
N TYR A 510 5.10 6.49 -17.16
CA TYR A 510 6.05 5.40 -16.97
C TYR A 510 5.87 4.34 -18.05
N GLY A 511 6.95 3.83 -18.62
CA GLY A 511 6.87 2.99 -19.81
C GLY A 511 8.22 2.65 -20.42
N ARG A 512 8.21 2.24 -21.68
CA ARG A 512 9.38 1.66 -22.37
C ARG A 512 9.93 2.61 -23.45
N THR A 513 11.25 2.78 -23.51
CA THR A 513 11.92 3.51 -24.60
C THR A 513 12.39 2.50 -25.66
N PRO A 514 12.02 2.64 -26.95
CA PRO A 514 12.48 1.71 -27.98
C PRO A 514 14.01 1.63 -28.08
N GLY A 515 14.52 0.41 -28.15
CA GLY A 515 15.97 0.15 -28.20
C GLY A 515 16.67 0.15 -26.83
N MET A 516 15.96 0.49 -25.74
CA MET A 516 16.48 0.39 -24.38
C MET A 516 15.74 -0.71 -23.61
N ALA A 517 16.47 -1.39 -22.73
CA ALA A 517 15.93 -2.43 -21.87
C ALA A 517 15.43 -1.82 -20.56
N GLY A 518 14.24 -2.25 -20.11
CA GLY A 518 13.64 -1.81 -18.85
C GLY A 518 12.52 -0.78 -19.00
N LEU A 519 12.05 -0.31 -17.85
CA LEU A 519 10.97 0.68 -17.72
C LEU A 519 11.52 1.97 -17.08
N PHE A 520 11.01 3.10 -17.55
CA PHE A 520 11.49 4.44 -17.23
C PHE A 520 10.34 5.41 -17.02
N TYR A 521 10.60 6.46 -16.25
CA TYR A 521 9.71 7.61 -16.10
C TYR A 521 9.94 8.65 -17.20
N TYR A 522 8.92 9.44 -17.54
CA TYR A 522 9.00 10.54 -18.49
C TYR A 522 8.38 11.82 -17.94
N ASP A 523 9.19 12.88 -17.87
CA ASP A 523 8.72 14.25 -17.54
C ASP A 523 7.97 14.90 -18.72
N THR A 524 8.05 14.29 -19.90
CA THR A 524 7.36 14.71 -21.12
C THR A 524 6.68 13.50 -21.75
N PRO A 525 5.46 13.17 -21.29
CA PRO A 525 4.70 12.04 -21.80
C PRO A 525 4.38 12.19 -23.29
N THR A 526 4.30 11.09 -24.03
CA THR A 526 4.20 11.10 -25.49
C THR A 526 3.03 10.26 -26.02
N PRO A 527 1.78 10.54 -25.63
CA PRO A 527 0.65 9.77 -26.11
C PRO A 527 0.56 9.79 -27.64
N LEU A 528 0.23 8.63 -28.19
CA LEU A 528 0.16 8.27 -29.61
C LEU A 528 1.49 8.34 -30.36
N GLN A 529 2.61 8.44 -29.66
CA GLN A 529 3.94 8.63 -30.23
C GLN A 529 4.99 7.80 -29.49
N GLN A 530 6.17 7.68 -30.10
CA GLN A 530 7.29 7.01 -29.48
C GLN A 530 7.83 7.80 -28.28
N ASN A 531 8.01 7.10 -27.16
CA ASN A 531 8.68 7.61 -25.96
C ASN A 531 10.11 8.10 -26.25
N GLY A 532 10.44 9.24 -25.65
CA GLY A 532 11.80 9.77 -25.61
C GLY A 532 12.73 9.03 -24.63
N ASN A 533 13.82 9.68 -24.24
CA ASN A 533 14.72 9.17 -23.21
C ASN A 533 14.08 9.36 -21.83
N GLY A 534 13.77 8.26 -21.16
CA GLY A 534 13.26 8.27 -19.80
C GLY A 534 14.35 8.33 -18.73
N PHE A 535 13.93 8.37 -17.47
CA PHE A 535 14.81 8.31 -16.30
C PHE A 535 14.42 7.17 -15.35
N THR A 536 15.35 6.73 -14.52
CA THR A 536 15.21 5.48 -13.74
C THR A 536 14.50 5.64 -12.40
N GLY A 537 14.19 6.87 -11.99
CA GLY A 537 13.45 7.16 -10.77
C GLY A 537 13.90 8.45 -10.11
N TYR A 538 13.58 8.58 -8.82
CA TYR A 538 13.92 9.75 -8.02
C TYR A 538 14.93 9.38 -6.92
N ALA A 539 15.76 10.33 -6.52
CA ALA A 539 16.57 10.20 -5.31
C ALA A 539 15.66 10.11 -4.08
N GLU A 540 16.08 9.34 -3.08
CA GLU A 540 15.39 9.29 -1.79
C GLU A 540 15.43 10.66 -1.10
N LYS A 541 14.41 10.96 -0.30
CA LYS A 541 14.34 12.24 0.42
C LYS A 541 15.33 12.24 1.58
N PRO A 542 16.05 13.35 1.84
CA PRO A 542 16.76 13.49 3.10
C PRO A 542 15.77 13.59 4.27
N SER A 543 16.25 13.60 5.51
CA SER A 543 15.42 13.85 6.70
C SER A 543 16.15 14.74 7.71
N PHE A 544 15.40 15.54 8.47
CA PHE A 544 15.94 16.31 9.58
C PHE A 544 16.02 15.43 10.83
N THR A 545 17.09 15.56 11.63
CA THR A 545 17.23 14.85 12.91
C THR A 545 16.37 15.43 14.03
N VAL A 546 15.86 16.65 13.83
CA VAL A 546 14.99 17.37 14.76
C VAL A 546 13.72 17.76 14.01
N GLU A 547 12.56 17.47 14.57
CA GLU A 547 11.27 17.78 13.93
C GLU A 547 11.04 19.30 13.83
N PRO A 548 10.45 19.82 12.75
CA PRO A 548 10.02 21.21 12.67
C PRO A 548 8.94 21.56 13.71
N GLY A 549 9.00 22.74 14.32
CA GLY A 549 8.06 23.16 15.36
C GLY A 549 8.58 24.24 16.29
N GLN A 550 7.98 24.35 17.48
CA GLN A 550 8.31 25.35 18.49
C GLN A 550 9.40 24.88 19.46
N TYR A 551 10.32 25.78 19.80
CA TYR A 551 11.46 25.49 20.68
C TYR A 551 11.75 26.61 21.67
N TYR A 552 12.11 26.25 22.91
CA TYR A 552 12.36 27.17 24.03
C TYR A 552 13.80 27.71 24.10
N SER A 553 14.68 27.19 23.26
CA SER A 553 16.10 27.54 23.21
C SER A 553 16.67 27.19 21.85
N ALA A 554 17.89 27.65 21.56
CA ALA A 554 18.60 27.23 20.36
C ALA A 554 18.70 25.70 20.25
N ILE A 555 18.57 25.21 19.03
CA ILE A 555 18.69 23.79 18.67
C ILE A 555 19.74 23.60 17.58
N TYR A 556 20.19 22.37 17.40
CA TYR A 556 21.05 21.97 16.29
C TYR A 556 20.31 20.96 15.43
N VAL A 557 20.15 21.27 14.15
CA VAL A 557 19.53 20.39 13.16
C VAL A 557 20.62 19.76 12.32
N GLU A 558 20.60 18.44 12.21
CA GLU A 558 21.42 17.69 11.26
C GLU A 558 20.49 17.14 10.17
N ILE A 559 21.03 16.91 8.98
CA ILE A 559 20.32 16.31 7.85
C ILE A 559 20.90 14.93 7.57
N ASN A 560 20.05 13.90 7.58
CA ASN A 560 20.44 12.56 7.15
C ASN A 560 20.54 12.54 5.61
N ILE A 561 21.69 12.09 5.10
CA ILE A 561 21.99 11.99 3.67
C ILE A 561 21.63 10.58 3.18
N PRO A 562 20.69 10.44 2.24
CA PRO A 562 20.40 9.14 1.63
C PRO A 562 21.61 8.60 0.85
N GLU A 563 21.75 7.28 0.81
CA GLU A 563 22.88 6.61 0.16
C GLU A 563 22.98 7.00 -1.34
N GLY A 564 24.21 7.22 -1.81
CA GLY A 564 24.47 7.58 -3.22
C GLY A 564 24.00 8.97 -3.63
N THR A 565 23.73 9.88 -2.68
CA THR A 565 23.26 11.24 -2.97
C THR A 565 24.14 12.34 -2.37
N GLN A 566 24.05 13.54 -2.95
CA GLN A 566 24.51 14.80 -2.34
C GLN A 566 23.29 15.65 -1.98
N VAL A 567 23.23 16.09 -0.73
CA VAL A 567 22.15 16.97 -0.24
C VAL A 567 22.56 18.43 -0.38
N PHE A 568 21.61 19.26 -0.82
CA PHE A 568 21.71 20.71 -0.83
C PHE A 568 20.56 21.32 -0.05
N TYR A 569 20.80 22.45 0.62
CA TYR A 569 19.79 23.13 1.42
C TYR A 569 19.79 24.64 1.23
N THR A 570 18.69 25.26 1.63
CA THR A 570 18.47 26.71 1.60
C THR A 570 17.83 27.17 2.91
N LYS A 571 18.06 28.44 3.25
CA LYS A 571 17.47 29.14 4.41
C LYS A 571 16.57 30.31 4.02
N ASP A 572 16.55 30.65 2.74
CA ASP A 572 15.84 31.79 2.16
C ASP A 572 14.50 31.39 1.52
N CYS A 573 14.00 30.20 1.86
CA CYS A 573 12.80 29.59 1.32
C CYS A 573 12.85 29.26 -0.18
N THR A 574 13.98 29.42 -0.89
CA THR A 574 14.10 29.02 -2.29
C THR A 574 14.23 27.51 -2.43
N THR A 575 13.83 26.96 -3.58
CA THR A 575 13.93 25.52 -3.85
C THR A 575 15.40 25.12 -3.95
N PRO A 576 15.91 24.17 -3.12
CA PRO A 576 17.32 23.79 -3.18
C PRO A 576 17.69 23.19 -4.53
N THR A 577 18.78 23.70 -5.10
CA THR A 577 19.38 23.24 -6.36
C THR A 577 20.83 22.80 -6.14
N GLN A 578 21.48 22.23 -7.16
CA GLN A 578 22.92 21.92 -7.10
C GLN A 578 23.82 23.17 -6.97
N ASN A 579 23.26 24.38 -7.15
CA ASN A 579 23.96 25.65 -6.91
C ASN A 579 23.68 26.22 -5.50
N SER A 580 22.82 25.57 -4.71
CA SER A 580 22.55 25.95 -3.32
C SER A 580 23.67 25.47 -2.39
N ILE A 581 23.50 25.60 -1.08
CA ILE A 581 24.54 25.25 -0.12
C ILE A 581 24.62 23.72 -0.02
N PRO A 582 25.77 23.08 -0.31
CA PRO A 582 25.93 21.64 -0.10
C PRO A 582 25.97 21.35 1.40
N TYR A 583 25.28 20.30 1.83
CA TYR A 583 25.34 19.80 3.20
C TYR A 583 26.35 18.66 3.30
N HIS A 584 27.13 18.63 4.38
CA HIS A 584 28.13 17.58 4.64
C HIS A 584 27.77 16.74 5.86
N ALA A 585 28.06 15.44 5.81
CA ALA A 585 27.77 14.51 6.91
C ALA A 585 28.42 14.98 8.23
N GLY A 586 27.63 15.02 9.31
CA GLY A 586 28.06 15.51 10.63
C GLY A 586 28.04 17.03 10.82
N GLU A 587 27.66 17.81 9.79
CA GLU A 587 27.45 19.24 9.94
C GLU A 587 26.23 19.55 10.81
N ARG A 588 26.37 20.45 11.78
CA ARG A 588 25.30 20.82 12.71
C ARG A 588 24.80 22.23 12.42
N LEU A 589 23.58 22.36 11.92
CA LEU A 589 22.96 23.64 11.61
C LEU A 589 22.35 24.23 12.89
N GLU A 590 22.99 25.25 13.47
CA GLU A 590 22.41 25.98 14.60
C GLU A 590 21.18 26.77 14.15
N VAL A 591 20.09 26.61 14.89
CA VAL A 591 18.85 27.37 14.76
C VAL A 591 18.54 28.02 16.11
N ASN A 592 18.75 29.33 16.20
CA ASN A 592 18.58 30.12 17.43
C ASN A 592 17.53 31.23 17.32
N ASN A 593 16.89 31.34 16.15
CA ASN A 593 15.79 32.24 15.85
C ASN A 593 14.79 31.52 14.92
N ILE A 594 13.76 32.24 14.47
CA ILE A 594 12.82 31.68 13.49
C ILE A 594 13.56 31.39 12.19
N SER A 595 13.59 30.14 11.77
CA SER A 595 14.30 29.71 10.57
C SER A 595 13.45 28.73 9.77
N VAL A 596 13.53 28.84 8.45
CA VAL A 596 13.02 27.84 7.52
C VAL A 596 14.22 27.11 6.94
N LEU A 597 14.22 25.78 7.02
CA LEU A 597 15.19 24.94 6.33
C LEU A 597 14.48 24.16 5.23
N ARG A 598 14.99 24.26 4.00
CA ARG A 598 14.56 23.40 2.89
C ARG A 598 15.76 22.59 2.43
N ALA A 599 15.59 21.29 2.19
CA ALA A 599 16.67 20.42 1.72
C ALA A 599 16.20 19.45 0.62
N ARG A 600 17.11 19.11 -0.29
CA ARG A 600 16.84 18.24 -1.44
C ARG A 600 18.07 17.39 -1.75
N ALA A 601 17.86 16.10 -2.03
CA ALA A 601 18.91 15.18 -2.41
C ALA A 601 19.03 15.04 -3.93
N TYR A 602 20.26 14.99 -4.42
CA TYR A 602 20.62 14.78 -5.82
C TYR A 602 21.45 13.50 -5.92
N ALA A 603 20.92 12.50 -6.62
CA ALA A 603 21.65 11.26 -6.88
C ALA A 603 22.67 11.45 -8.02
N THR A 604 23.69 10.60 -8.05
CA THR A 604 24.55 10.44 -9.23
C THR A 604 23.86 9.57 -10.29
N GLY A 605 23.94 9.92 -11.57
CA GLY A 605 23.38 9.16 -12.69
C GLY A 605 22.02 9.70 -13.18
N ASP A 606 21.17 8.80 -13.70
CA ASP A 606 19.96 9.19 -14.44
C ASP A 606 18.74 9.47 -13.55
N LYS A 607 18.85 9.38 -12.22
CA LYS A 607 17.72 9.67 -11.31
C LYS A 607 17.43 11.17 -11.23
N ARG A 608 16.16 11.54 -11.11
CA ARG A 608 15.73 12.90 -10.80
C ARG A 608 15.96 13.21 -9.31
N PRO A 609 16.09 14.49 -8.93
CA PRO A 609 16.30 14.84 -7.53
C PRO A 609 15.07 14.49 -6.69
N SER A 610 15.27 14.30 -5.38
CA SER A 610 14.20 14.00 -4.44
C SER A 610 13.14 15.11 -4.40
N ASP A 611 12.01 14.89 -3.71
CA ASP A 611 11.21 16.02 -3.26
C ASP A 611 11.98 16.86 -2.24
N VAL A 612 11.57 18.10 -2.11
CA VAL A 612 12.11 19.01 -1.09
C VAL A 612 11.47 18.68 0.25
N ILE A 613 12.29 18.43 1.27
CA ILE A 613 11.82 18.49 2.66
C ILE A 613 11.88 19.94 3.12
N THR A 614 10.88 20.36 3.89
CA THR A 614 10.77 21.73 4.41
C THR A 614 10.43 21.66 5.89
N GLY A 615 11.05 22.52 6.69
CA GLY A 615 10.77 22.62 8.12
C GLY A 615 10.86 24.05 8.61
N THR A 616 9.82 24.52 9.31
CA THR A 616 9.83 25.79 10.02
C THR A 616 10.13 25.58 11.51
N TYR A 617 11.17 26.24 12.01
CA TYR A 617 11.60 26.17 13.40
C TYR A 617 11.33 27.50 14.09
N LEU A 618 10.44 27.51 15.08
CA LEU A 618 9.98 28.69 15.82
C LEU A 618 10.68 28.75 17.18
N VAL A 619 11.91 29.26 17.20
CA VAL A 619 12.71 29.37 18.43
C VAL A 619 12.37 30.65 19.20
N ASN A 620 12.13 30.52 20.51
CA ASN A 620 11.83 31.64 21.42
C ASN A 620 10.59 32.46 21.00
N LYS A 621 9.56 31.78 20.48
CA LYS A 621 8.27 32.39 20.13
C LYS A 621 7.12 31.61 20.75
N PHE A 622 6.29 32.33 21.49
CA PHE A 622 5.16 31.77 22.23
C PHE A 622 3.90 32.52 21.82
N HIS A 623 2.87 31.74 21.53
CA HIS A 623 1.54 32.22 21.21
C HIS A 623 0.54 31.45 22.07
N THR A 624 -0.52 32.13 22.51
CA THR A 624 -1.68 31.49 23.16
C THR A 624 -2.61 30.87 22.13
N LEU A 625 -2.41 31.20 20.86
CA LEU A 625 -3.15 30.67 19.72
C LEU A 625 -2.32 29.60 18.98
N PRO A 626 -3.01 28.67 18.29
CA PRO A 626 -2.34 27.68 17.43
C PRO A 626 -1.67 28.36 16.24
N ILE A 627 -0.72 27.66 15.61
CA ILE A 627 0.17 28.24 14.61
C ILE A 627 0.01 27.55 13.25
N ALA A 628 0.05 28.34 12.18
CA ALA A 628 0.19 27.85 10.82
C ALA A 628 1.42 28.47 10.15
N CYS A 629 2.29 27.64 9.60
CA CYS A 629 3.46 28.06 8.83
C CYS A 629 3.24 27.73 7.35
N ILE A 630 3.49 28.72 6.49
CA ILE A 630 3.38 28.62 5.05
C ILE A 630 4.76 28.91 4.48
N VAL A 631 5.30 27.98 3.71
CA VAL A 631 6.57 28.16 2.98
C VAL A 631 6.31 28.02 1.50
N THR A 632 6.76 28.97 0.70
CA THR A 632 6.69 28.94 -0.76
C THR A 632 7.91 29.63 -1.34
N GLU A 633 8.16 29.42 -2.64
CA GLU A 633 9.19 30.14 -3.36
C GLU A 633 8.97 31.67 -3.20
N PRO A 634 9.96 32.46 -2.77
CA PRO A 634 9.78 33.90 -2.53
C PRO A 634 9.16 34.64 -3.72
N SER A 635 9.59 34.31 -4.94
CA SER A 635 9.07 34.91 -6.18
C SER A 635 7.56 34.72 -6.38
N ASN A 636 6.96 33.65 -5.82
CA ASN A 636 5.50 33.49 -5.86
C ASN A 636 4.78 34.61 -5.09
N LEU A 637 5.46 35.24 -4.13
CA LEU A 637 4.93 36.32 -3.30
C LEU A 637 5.25 37.70 -3.87
N ASP A 638 6.51 37.95 -4.23
CA ASP A 638 7.05 39.29 -4.45
C ASP A 638 7.52 39.58 -5.88
N ASP A 639 7.38 38.64 -6.83
CA ASP A 639 7.72 38.88 -8.23
C ASP A 639 7.00 40.14 -8.76
N PRO A 640 7.70 41.05 -9.46
CA PRO A 640 7.13 42.31 -9.92
C PRO A 640 5.94 42.16 -10.87
N GLU A 641 5.85 41.07 -11.62
CA GLU A 641 4.84 40.88 -12.67
C GLU A 641 3.78 39.82 -12.34
N ASN A 642 4.12 38.88 -11.45
CA ASN A 642 3.37 37.68 -11.15
C ASN A 642 3.34 37.33 -9.64
N GLY A 643 3.90 38.17 -8.76
CA GLY A 643 3.88 37.96 -7.32
C GLY A 643 2.48 38.17 -6.72
N MET A 644 2.01 37.22 -5.91
CA MET A 644 0.65 37.26 -5.38
C MET A 644 0.42 38.30 -4.27
N LEU A 645 1.49 38.91 -3.74
CA LEU A 645 1.43 40.02 -2.79
C LEU A 645 1.85 41.37 -3.44
N THR A 646 2.37 41.34 -4.66
CA THR A 646 2.85 42.51 -5.38
C THR A 646 1.70 43.41 -5.81
N ILE A 647 1.78 44.71 -5.48
CA ILE A 647 0.79 45.71 -5.91
C ILE A 647 1.00 46.15 -7.36
N GLY A 648 2.27 46.30 -7.80
CA GLY A 648 2.64 46.86 -9.10
C GLY A 648 2.83 48.38 -9.07
N GLU A 649 3.35 48.93 -10.16
CA GLU A 649 3.59 50.38 -10.31
C GLU A 649 2.33 51.14 -10.78
N ASN A 650 2.24 52.44 -10.45
CA ASN A 650 1.22 53.37 -10.97
C ASN A 650 -0.24 52.97 -10.70
N ILE A 651 -0.53 52.33 -9.55
CA ILE A 651 -1.88 51.93 -9.18
C ILE A 651 -2.74 53.13 -8.78
N ASN A 652 -3.93 53.24 -9.39
CA ASN A 652 -4.94 54.21 -8.96
C ASN A 652 -5.55 53.76 -7.62
N LYS A 653 -5.24 54.53 -6.56
CA LYS A 653 -5.73 54.33 -5.19
C LYS A 653 -6.91 55.23 -4.80
N GLU A 654 -7.55 55.93 -5.74
CA GLU A 654 -8.68 56.83 -5.45
C GLU A 654 -9.95 56.09 -5.03
N LYS A 655 -10.13 54.84 -5.47
CA LYS A 655 -11.33 54.05 -5.17
C LYS A 655 -11.02 52.56 -5.11
N LEU A 656 -11.58 51.89 -4.10
CA LEU A 656 -11.59 50.43 -4.01
C LEU A 656 -12.63 49.80 -4.96
N PRO A 657 -12.35 48.62 -5.52
CA PRO A 657 -11.07 47.91 -5.44
C PRO A 657 -9.99 48.57 -6.33
N PHE A 658 -8.74 48.50 -5.90
CA PHE A 658 -7.60 48.95 -6.70
C PHE A 658 -7.53 48.13 -8.00
N LYS A 659 -7.69 48.80 -9.13
CA LYS A 659 -7.68 48.18 -10.46
C LYS A 659 -6.23 47.97 -10.93
N ASN A 660 -6.04 46.96 -11.77
CA ASN A 660 -4.78 46.65 -12.45
C ASN A 660 -3.59 46.32 -11.52
N SER A 661 -3.83 46.00 -10.26
CA SER A 661 -2.77 45.50 -9.39
C SER A 661 -2.32 44.09 -9.78
N VAL A 662 -1.03 43.80 -9.55
CA VAL A 662 -0.41 42.52 -9.91
C VAL A 662 -1.06 41.36 -9.15
N TYR A 663 -1.25 41.47 -7.84
CA TYR A 663 -1.95 40.45 -7.04
C TYR A 663 -3.36 40.13 -7.55
N ARG A 664 -4.06 41.11 -8.15
CA ARG A 664 -5.40 40.92 -8.70
C ARG A 664 -5.35 40.25 -10.07
N LYS A 665 -4.37 40.59 -10.91
CA LYS A 665 -4.07 39.88 -12.17
C LYS A 665 -3.81 38.39 -11.88
N VAL A 666 -2.94 38.10 -10.91
CA VAL A 666 -2.60 36.74 -10.48
C VAL A 666 -3.82 36.01 -9.93
N LYS A 667 -4.58 36.61 -9.00
CA LYS A 667 -5.79 35.98 -8.47
C LYS A 667 -6.84 35.71 -9.55
N ASN A 668 -6.94 36.56 -10.58
CA ASN A 668 -7.92 36.42 -11.66
C ASN A 668 -7.49 35.45 -12.77
N SER A 669 -6.19 35.17 -12.93
CA SER A 669 -5.74 34.10 -13.83
C SER A 669 -6.18 32.71 -13.35
N GLY A 670 -6.51 32.59 -12.06
CA GLY A 670 -6.85 31.33 -11.43
C GLY A 670 -5.63 30.47 -11.10
N GLN A 671 -4.42 31.03 -11.22
CA GLN A 671 -3.16 30.37 -10.89
C GLN A 671 -3.10 30.06 -9.39
N ASP A 672 -2.80 28.80 -9.10
CA ASP A 672 -2.37 28.35 -7.78
C ASP A 672 -0.86 28.11 -7.81
N PHE A 673 -0.18 28.46 -6.74
CA PHE A 673 1.24 28.20 -6.53
C PHE A 673 1.42 27.00 -5.58
N GLU A 674 2.60 26.39 -5.60
CA GLU A 674 2.97 25.40 -4.59
C GLU A 674 3.37 26.08 -3.28
N CYS A 675 2.90 25.55 -2.16
CA CYS A 675 3.45 25.85 -0.83
C CYS A 675 3.63 24.57 -0.02
N TYR A 676 4.47 24.60 1.00
CA TYR A 676 4.48 23.66 2.12
C TYR A 676 3.69 24.27 3.28
N LEU A 677 2.70 23.54 3.79
CA LEU A 677 1.82 23.96 4.87
C LEU A 677 2.05 23.09 6.11
N GLU A 678 2.39 23.74 7.22
CA GLU A 678 2.46 23.14 8.55
C GLU A 678 1.38 23.79 9.43
N ILE A 679 0.49 22.99 10.04
CA ILE A 679 -0.50 23.48 11.01
C ILE A 679 -0.28 22.76 12.33
N TYR A 680 -0.25 23.51 13.43
CA TYR A 680 -0.08 23.02 14.79
C TYR A 680 -1.32 23.33 15.64
N ASP A 681 -1.65 22.45 16.58
CA ASP A 681 -2.71 22.71 17.56
C ASP A 681 -2.26 23.61 18.72
N ASP A 682 -3.15 23.82 19.68
CA ASP A 682 -2.92 24.71 20.83
C ASP A 682 -1.87 24.14 21.81
N ALA A 683 -1.55 22.84 21.71
CA ALA A 683 -0.53 22.15 22.48
C ALA A 683 0.81 22.04 21.73
N GLY A 684 0.89 22.56 20.50
CA GLY A 684 2.08 22.49 19.65
C GLY A 684 2.23 21.18 18.88
N ASN A 685 1.20 20.31 18.87
CA ASN A 685 1.23 19.09 18.06
C ASN A 685 1.00 19.42 16.58
N LYS A 686 1.78 18.83 15.70
CA LYS A 686 1.65 18.99 14.25
C LYS A 686 0.42 18.23 13.73
N LEU A 687 -0.54 18.95 13.17
CA LEU A 687 -1.77 18.42 12.58
C LEU A 687 -1.65 18.22 11.06
N ILE A 688 -0.98 19.12 10.36
CA ILE A 688 -0.74 19.06 8.91
C ILE A 688 0.74 19.31 8.64
N SER A 689 1.32 18.56 7.69
CA SER A 689 2.70 18.73 7.24
C SER A 689 2.84 18.21 5.79
N GLN A 690 2.48 19.03 4.80
CA GLN A 690 2.53 18.61 3.39
C GLN A 690 2.55 19.77 2.41
N GLY A 691 2.89 19.48 1.15
CA GLY A 691 2.67 20.41 0.04
C GLY A 691 1.19 20.60 -0.29
N ALA A 692 0.85 21.78 -0.80
CA ALA A 692 -0.51 22.17 -1.18
C ALA A 692 -0.52 23.21 -2.31
N ALA A 693 -1.65 23.29 -3.02
CA ALA A 693 -1.94 24.43 -3.88
C ALA A 693 -2.38 25.62 -3.02
N PHE A 694 -1.83 26.79 -3.31
CA PHE A 694 -1.94 28.00 -2.51
C PHE A 694 -2.09 29.25 -3.39
N SER A 695 -3.01 30.14 -3.03
CA SER A 695 -3.13 31.45 -3.66
C SER A 695 -3.93 32.42 -2.79
N THR A 696 -3.90 33.70 -3.14
CA THR A 696 -4.68 34.73 -2.45
C THR A 696 -6.18 34.61 -2.75
N MET A 697 -7.00 35.14 -1.85
CA MET A 697 -8.45 35.21 -2.03
C MET A 697 -9.06 36.51 -1.51
N GLY A 698 -10.30 36.77 -1.94
CA GLY A 698 -11.04 37.99 -1.65
C GLY A 698 -11.35 38.79 -2.90
N ASP A 699 -11.92 39.98 -2.71
CA ASP A 699 -12.12 40.97 -3.77
C ASP A 699 -11.78 42.37 -3.29
N TYR A 700 -12.57 42.94 -2.37
CA TYR A 700 -12.24 44.20 -1.68
C TYR A 700 -11.12 44.00 -0.66
N SER A 701 -11.19 42.90 0.12
CA SER A 701 -10.17 42.56 1.11
C SER A 701 -8.79 42.23 0.52
N LEU A 702 -8.68 42.04 -0.79
CA LEU A 702 -7.38 41.93 -1.47
C LEU A 702 -6.59 43.23 -1.43
N ASP A 703 -7.22 44.38 -1.22
CA ASP A 703 -6.47 45.64 -1.11
C ASP A 703 -6.00 45.90 0.33
N MET A 704 -6.44 45.09 1.31
CA MET A 704 -5.96 45.16 2.69
C MET A 704 -4.47 44.79 2.78
N PRO A 705 -3.69 45.42 3.69
CA PRO A 705 -2.27 45.10 3.85
C PRO A 705 -2.02 43.60 4.07
N GLN A 706 -2.69 42.99 5.06
CA GLN A 706 -2.67 41.55 5.27
C GLN A 706 -3.64 40.85 4.31
N LYS A 707 -3.12 39.96 3.45
CA LYS A 707 -3.93 39.18 2.49
C LYS A 707 -4.47 37.89 3.12
N SER A 708 -5.63 37.43 2.62
CA SER A 708 -6.19 36.10 2.90
C SER A 708 -5.64 35.06 1.94
N PHE A 709 -5.49 33.82 2.41
CA PHE A 709 -4.99 32.71 1.63
C PHE A 709 -6.00 31.55 1.59
N LYS A 710 -6.12 30.91 0.42
CA LYS A 710 -6.87 29.66 0.25
C LYS A 710 -5.89 28.54 -0.10
N PHE A 711 -6.22 27.35 0.39
CA PHE A 711 -5.43 26.14 0.18
C PHE A 711 -6.30 25.07 -0.49
N ARG A 712 -5.64 24.19 -1.24
CA ARG A 712 -6.25 23.00 -1.83
C ARG A 712 -5.25 21.85 -1.75
N ALA A 713 -5.66 20.76 -1.10
CA ALA A 713 -4.89 19.52 -1.12
C ALA A 713 -4.94 18.94 -2.54
N LYS A 714 -3.77 18.71 -3.12
CA LYS A 714 -3.60 18.13 -4.45
C LYS A 714 -2.54 17.04 -4.37
N SER A 715 -2.83 15.89 -4.97
CA SER A 715 -1.86 14.80 -5.12
C SER A 715 -0.58 15.25 -5.80
N LEU A 716 -0.64 16.29 -6.63
CA LEU A 716 0.54 16.90 -7.27
C LEU A 716 1.61 17.35 -6.25
N TYR A 717 1.20 17.86 -5.07
CA TYR A 717 2.12 18.46 -4.08
C TYR A 717 2.24 17.68 -2.77
N GLY A 718 1.35 16.71 -2.52
CA GLY A 718 1.28 15.97 -1.27
C GLY A 718 0.05 15.06 -1.26
N GLU A 719 -0.58 14.88 -0.11
CA GLU A 719 -1.79 14.06 -0.02
C GLU A 719 -3.00 14.69 -0.72
N LYS A 720 -3.95 13.84 -1.12
CA LYS A 720 -5.19 14.26 -1.82
C LYS A 720 -6.12 15.06 -0.91
N THR A 721 -6.03 14.93 0.40
CA THR A 721 -6.78 15.67 1.42
C THR A 721 -5.85 16.08 2.55
N PHE A 722 -6.26 17.08 3.34
CA PHE A 722 -5.64 17.40 4.61
C PHE A 722 -6.28 16.52 5.69
N ALA A 723 -5.63 15.41 6.07
CA ALA A 723 -6.14 14.49 7.08
C ALA A 723 -5.87 15.01 8.51
N ALA A 724 -6.74 15.89 9.01
CA ALA A 724 -6.63 16.48 10.34
C ALA A 724 -8.02 16.85 10.90
N LYS A 725 -8.20 16.70 12.22
CA LYS A 725 -9.35 17.27 12.95
C LYS A 725 -9.04 18.73 13.31
N LEU A 726 -9.43 19.67 12.45
CA LEU A 726 -9.03 21.08 12.56
C LEU A 726 -9.98 21.93 13.39
N PHE A 727 -11.26 21.55 13.45
CA PHE A 727 -12.31 22.28 14.15
C PHE A 727 -12.94 21.36 15.20
N PRO A 728 -12.92 21.72 16.50
CA PRO A 728 -13.47 20.87 17.55
C PRO A 728 -15.00 20.70 17.46
N ASP A 729 -15.65 21.66 16.82
CA ASP A 729 -17.10 21.76 16.56
C ASP A 729 -17.54 21.11 15.25
N ARG A 730 -16.66 20.35 14.60
CA ARG A 730 -16.97 19.56 13.42
C ARG A 730 -16.50 18.13 13.64
N GLU A 731 -17.27 17.17 13.15
CA GLU A 731 -16.91 15.74 13.21
C GLU A 731 -15.92 15.34 12.10
N PHE A 732 -15.52 16.28 11.24
CA PHE A 732 -14.68 16.01 10.08
C PHE A 732 -13.22 15.75 10.50
N THR A 733 -12.62 14.70 9.92
CA THR A 733 -11.22 14.32 10.13
C THR A 733 -10.35 14.56 8.90
N GLU A 734 -10.93 15.08 7.82
CA GLU A 734 -10.20 15.45 6.62
C GLU A 734 -10.84 16.64 5.90
N TYR A 735 -10.05 17.38 5.12
CA TYR A 735 -10.52 18.54 4.35
C TYR A 735 -9.88 18.59 2.97
N LYS A 736 -10.65 18.90 1.93
CA LYS A 736 -10.09 19.12 0.59
C LYS A 736 -9.49 20.51 0.41
N GLY A 737 -10.06 21.52 1.08
CA GLY A 737 -9.60 22.91 0.97
C GLY A 737 -9.89 23.70 2.24
N LEU A 738 -8.99 24.64 2.54
CA LEU A 738 -9.01 25.46 3.75
C LEU A 738 -8.79 26.92 3.37
N VAL A 739 -9.09 27.82 4.30
CA VAL A 739 -8.82 29.25 4.17
C VAL A 739 -8.21 29.77 5.45
N LEU A 740 -7.10 30.51 5.35
CA LEU A 740 -6.65 31.43 6.39
C LEU A 740 -7.12 32.83 5.99
N ARG A 741 -8.19 33.30 6.64
CA ARG A 741 -8.87 34.56 6.31
C ARG A 741 -8.42 35.66 7.25
N ASN A 742 -8.12 36.84 6.71
CA ASN A 742 -7.84 38.05 7.49
C ASN A 742 -9.11 38.70 8.10
N SER A 743 -10.26 38.03 8.07
CA SER A 743 -11.61 38.56 8.37
C SER A 743 -12.21 39.51 7.34
N GLY A 744 -11.71 39.51 6.10
CA GLY A 744 -12.37 40.23 5.00
C GLY A 744 -12.42 41.74 5.23
N ASN A 745 -13.60 42.32 5.12
CA ASN A 745 -13.79 43.76 5.37
C ASN A 745 -13.73 44.12 6.87
N ASP A 746 -13.88 43.13 7.76
CA ASP A 746 -13.72 43.29 9.21
C ASP A 746 -12.26 43.18 9.68
N SER A 747 -11.32 42.96 8.76
CA SER A 747 -9.86 42.81 9.03
C SER A 747 -9.25 43.98 9.81
N MET A 748 -9.75 45.19 9.59
CA MET A 748 -9.27 46.42 10.23
C MET A 748 -10.16 46.86 11.40
N PHE A 749 -11.23 46.12 11.70
CA PHE A 749 -12.19 46.43 12.73
C PHE A 749 -12.06 45.46 13.91
N THR A 750 -12.91 44.42 13.98
CA THR A 750 -12.92 43.50 15.12
C THR A 750 -12.11 42.24 14.87
N ARG A 751 -11.94 41.87 13.60
CA ARG A 751 -11.37 40.60 13.13
C ARG A 751 -12.17 39.36 13.54
N LEU A 752 -13.36 39.53 14.10
CA LEU A 752 -14.19 38.46 14.66
C LEU A 752 -15.54 38.33 13.96
N GLN A 753 -16.01 39.32 13.21
CA GLN A 753 -17.42 39.49 12.87
C GLN A 753 -18.05 38.30 12.15
N ASP A 754 -17.38 37.75 11.14
CA ASP A 754 -17.82 36.56 10.39
C ASP A 754 -17.78 35.28 11.26
N GLY A 755 -16.71 35.12 12.04
CA GLY A 755 -16.55 34.00 12.97
C GLY A 755 -17.56 34.00 14.10
N PHE A 756 -17.82 35.17 14.68
CA PHE A 756 -18.79 35.39 15.74
C PHE A 756 -20.20 34.98 15.29
N GLN A 757 -20.62 35.40 14.11
CA GLN A 757 -21.93 35.01 13.56
C GLN A 757 -22.00 33.49 13.28
N SER A 758 -20.93 32.87 12.80
CA SER A 758 -20.86 31.40 12.69
C SER A 758 -21.02 30.72 14.04
N ARG A 759 -20.38 31.23 15.10
CA ARG A 759 -20.51 30.68 16.46
C ARG A 759 -21.91 30.85 17.06
N LEU A 760 -22.64 31.91 16.68
CA LEU A 760 -24.04 32.08 17.07
C LEU A 760 -24.95 31.07 16.34
N MET A 761 -24.67 30.74 15.08
CA MET A 761 -25.39 29.68 14.38
C MET A 761 -25.16 28.30 15.00
N ASP A 762 -23.90 27.97 15.34
CA ASP A 762 -23.57 26.74 16.07
C ASP A 762 -24.37 26.67 17.38
N TYR A 763 -24.45 27.78 18.14
CA TYR A 763 -25.21 27.85 19.39
C TYR A 763 -26.71 27.59 19.21
N CYS A 764 -27.26 27.98 18.06
CA CYS A 764 -28.66 27.70 17.70
C CYS A 764 -28.90 26.26 17.19
N ASN A 765 -27.86 25.42 17.08
CA ASN A 765 -27.89 24.10 16.42
C ASN A 765 -28.44 24.19 14.98
N SER A 766 -28.01 25.21 14.25
CA SER A 766 -28.46 25.47 12.87
C SER A 766 -28.08 24.34 11.92
N THR A 767 -28.99 24.01 10.99
CA THR A 767 -28.72 23.05 9.90
C THR A 767 -28.22 23.72 8.63
N VAL A 768 -28.35 25.05 8.53
CA VAL A 768 -27.79 25.83 7.41
C VAL A 768 -26.27 25.71 7.39
N ALA A 769 -25.73 25.21 6.28
CA ALA A 769 -24.29 25.10 6.08
C ALA A 769 -23.61 26.48 6.21
N HIS A 770 -22.55 26.53 7.01
CA HIS A 770 -21.76 27.73 7.28
C HIS A 770 -20.34 27.33 7.70
N GLN A 771 -19.37 28.23 7.52
CA GLN A 771 -17.96 27.91 7.77
C GLN A 771 -17.66 27.79 9.28
N ALA A 772 -16.93 26.76 9.69
CA ALA A 772 -16.30 26.67 11.01
C ALA A 772 -15.24 27.78 11.20
N TRP A 773 -14.91 28.11 12.44
CA TRP A 773 -14.00 29.22 12.80
C TRP A 773 -12.97 28.81 13.86
N LYS A 774 -11.68 29.05 13.60
CA LYS A 774 -10.65 28.98 14.65
C LYS A 774 -9.57 30.05 14.39
N PRO A 775 -9.15 30.85 15.39
CA PRO A 775 -8.12 31.85 15.21
C PRO A 775 -6.73 31.21 15.29
N TYR A 776 -5.80 31.65 14.46
CA TYR A 776 -4.44 31.14 14.33
C TYR A 776 -3.44 32.30 14.22
N ILE A 777 -2.19 32.06 14.62
CA ILE A 777 -1.05 32.89 14.26
C ILE A 777 -0.38 32.30 13.03
N VAL A 778 -0.16 33.15 12.02
CA VAL A 778 0.40 32.72 10.75
C VAL A 778 1.84 33.21 10.60
N TYR A 779 2.71 32.33 10.10
CA TYR A 779 4.04 32.65 9.59
C TYR A 779 4.09 32.36 8.09
N LEU A 780 4.60 33.31 7.30
CA LEU A 780 4.78 33.18 5.85
C LEU A 780 6.26 33.32 5.52
N ASN A 781 6.88 32.29 4.94
CA ASN A 781 8.33 32.20 4.69
C ASN A 781 9.17 32.55 5.94
N GLY A 782 8.73 32.07 7.12
CA GLY A 782 9.38 32.36 8.40
C GLY A 782 9.12 33.76 8.96
N HIS A 783 8.42 34.63 8.24
CA HIS A 783 8.05 35.97 8.72
C HIS A 783 6.70 35.94 9.43
N TYR A 784 6.60 36.66 10.55
CA TYR A 784 5.33 36.83 11.25
C TYR A 784 4.31 37.52 10.32
N TRP A 785 3.20 36.83 10.07
CA TRP A 785 2.09 37.32 9.27
C TRP A 785 0.88 37.70 10.13
N GLY A 786 0.85 37.23 11.38
CA GLY A 786 -0.09 37.63 12.42
C GLY A 786 -1.38 36.83 12.51
N ASN A 787 -2.26 37.25 13.41
CA ASN A 787 -3.56 36.63 13.61
C ASN A 787 -4.35 36.51 12.29
N MET A 788 -4.93 35.34 12.05
CA MET A 788 -5.87 35.06 10.96
C MET A 788 -6.90 34.02 11.43
N ASN A 789 -7.99 33.88 10.69
CA ASN A 789 -9.04 32.91 10.99
C ASN A 789 -8.91 31.72 10.04
N LEU A 790 -8.60 30.54 10.58
CA LEU A 790 -8.78 29.28 9.87
C LEU A 790 -10.28 29.04 9.69
N ARG A 791 -10.69 28.80 8.45
CA ARG A 791 -12.06 28.55 8.03
C ARG A 791 -12.09 27.37 7.07
N GLU A 792 -13.21 26.65 7.06
CA GLU A 792 -13.55 25.73 5.97
C GLU A 792 -13.58 26.51 4.65
N ARG A 793 -13.19 25.91 3.52
CA ARG A 793 -13.41 26.55 2.22
C ARG A 793 -14.84 26.31 1.77
N THR A 794 -15.65 27.36 1.68
CA THR A 794 -16.98 27.26 1.08
C THR A 794 -16.84 26.85 -0.38
N ASP A 795 -16.99 25.57 -0.67
CA ASP A 795 -17.08 24.99 -2.01
C ASP A 795 -17.82 23.65 -1.91
N ARG A 796 -17.97 22.95 -3.03
CA ARG A 796 -18.70 21.67 -3.06
C ARG A 796 -18.15 20.59 -2.11
N PHE A 797 -16.87 20.66 -1.71
CA PHE A 797 -16.30 19.68 -0.79
C PHE A 797 -16.80 19.91 0.64
N MET A 798 -16.79 21.16 1.11
CA MET A 798 -17.42 21.51 2.40
C MET A 798 -18.90 21.08 2.40
N LEU A 799 -19.63 21.34 1.33
CA LEU A 799 -21.05 21.00 1.25
C LEU A 799 -21.31 19.48 1.28
N ALA A 800 -20.47 18.68 0.62
CA ALA A 800 -20.55 17.23 0.72
C ALA A 800 -20.43 16.77 2.18
N GLN A 801 -19.44 17.30 2.92
CA GLN A 801 -19.22 16.93 4.32
C GLN A 801 -20.35 17.38 5.26
N HIS A 802 -20.85 18.61 5.10
CA HIS A 802 -22.00 19.12 5.86
C HIS A 802 -23.27 18.30 5.64
N GLU A 803 -23.38 17.65 4.47
CA GLU A 803 -24.49 16.77 4.12
C GLU A 803 -24.20 15.28 4.42
N GLY A 804 -23.09 14.98 5.09
CA GLY A 804 -22.71 13.62 5.48
C GLY A 804 -22.25 12.73 4.33
N LEU A 805 -21.88 13.32 3.19
CA LEU A 805 -21.43 12.62 2.00
C LEU A 805 -19.89 12.53 1.94
N PRO A 806 -19.35 11.43 1.38
CA PRO A 806 -17.92 11.35 1.06
C PRO A 806 -17.46 12.46 0.09
N LEU A 807 -16.19 12.84 0.18
CA LEU A 807 -15.62 13.94 -0.62
C LEU A 807 -15.63 13.71 -2.14
N ASP A 808 -15.65 12.46 -2.60
CA ASP A 808 -15.71 12.10 -4.02
C ASP A 808 -17.11 12.32 -4.64
N MET A 809 -18.16 12.38 -3.82
CA MET A 809 -19.51 12.78 -4.23
C MET A 809 -19.66 14.28 -4.45
N ALA A 810 -18.65 15.09 -4.10
CA ALA A 810 -18.72 16.54 -4.23
C ALA A 810 -18.91 17.01 -5.69
N ASP A 811 -18.50 16.23 -6.68
CA ASP A 811 -18.71 16.55 -8.09
C ASP A 811 -20.17 16.37 -8.55
N LYS A 812 -21.04 15.79 -7.71
CA LYS A 812 -22.50 15.71 -7.90
C LYS A 812 -23.26 16.91 -7.31
N ILE A 813 -22.56 17.96 -6.89
CA ILE A 813 -23.18 19.17 -6.30
C ILE A 813 -23.08 20.32 -7.27
N THR A 814 -24.21 20.84 -7.73
CA THR A 814 -24.27 22.14 -8.39
C THR A 814 -24.21 23.25 -7.34
N LEU A 815 -23.28 24.20 -7.49
CA LEU A 815 -23.10 25.34 -6.57
C LEU A 815 -23.20 26.67 -7.33
N LEU A 816 -24.13 27.51 -6.88
CA LEU A 816 -24.40 28.83 -7.44
C LEU A 816 -24.14 29.93 -6.40
N GLN A 817 -23.97 31.17 -6.88
CA GLN A 817 -23.80 32.34 -6.02
C GLN A 817 -24.62 33.55 -6.52
N GLY A 818 -24.91 34.49 -5.61
CA GLY A 818 -25.62 35.74 -5.87
C GLY A 818 -27.00 35.46 -6.46
N SER A 819 -27.27 35.97 -7.66
CA SER A 819 -28.55 35.76 -8.36
C SER A 819 -28.55 34.54 -9.31
N GLY A 820 -27.74 33.51 -9.04
CA GLY A 820 -27.65 32.28 -9.87
C GLY A 820 -26.47 32.24 -10.84
N SER A 821 -25.39 32.96 -10.53
CA SER A 821 -24.13 32.81 -11.27
C SER A 821 -23.42 31.51 -10.89
N ARG A 822 -22.78 30.85 -11.85
CA ARG A 822 -22.17 29.53 -11.68
C ARG A 822 -20.86 29.63 -10.87
N LYS A 823 -20.76 28.84 -9.80
CA LYS A 823 -19.46 28.49 -9.20
C LYS A 823 -19.02 27.08 -9.62
N TYR A 824 -19.96 26.15 -9.66
CA TYR A 824 -19.77 24.78 -10.17
C TYR A 824 -21.11 24.22 -10.68
N GLY A 825 -21.09 23.29 -11.63
CA GLY A 825 -22.32 22.69 -12.19
C GLY A 825 -23.07 23.60 -13.17
N SER A 826 -24.40 23.48 -13.25
CA SER A 826 -25.23 24.20 -14.21
C SER A 826 -26.25 25.13 -13.54
N ASN A 827 -26.50 26.32 -14.10
CA ASN A 827 -27.56 27.22 -13.59
C ASN A 827 -28.87 27.15 -14.39
N LYS A 828 -28.97 26.26 -15.38
CA LYS A 828 -30.13 26.16 -16.28
C LYS A 828 -31.41 25.82 -15.51
N GLU A 829 -31.34 24.80 -14.66
CA GLU A 829 -32.47 24.32 -13.87
C GLU A 829 -32.94 25.38 -12.86
N TYR A 830 -32.00 26.01 -12.14
CA TYR A 830 -32.32 27.10 -11.22
C TYR A 830 -33.05 28.25 -11.90
N LYS A 831 -32.57 28.69 -13.07
CA LYS A 831 -33.21 29.77 -13.84
C LYS A 831 -34.60 29.38 -14.32
N ALA A 832 -34.79 28.14 -14.77
CA ALA A 832 -36.10 27.63 -15.17
C ALA A 832 -37.08 27.57 -13.99
N MET A 833 -36.62 27.06 -12.84
CA MET A 833 -37.39 27.00 -11.59
C MET A 833 -37.83 28.40 -11.15
N VAL A 834 -36.90 29.34 -11.01
CA VAL A 834 -37.23 30.73 -10.60
C VAL A 834 -38.20 31.38 -11.59
N LYS A 835 -38.03 31.17 -12.90
CA LYS A 835 -38.97 31.67 -13.91
C LYS A 835 -40.38 31.09 -13.73
N LYS A 836 -40.51 29.79 -13.47
CA LYS A 836 -41.81 29.14 -13.22
C LYS A 836 -42.45 29.65 -11.93
N ILE A 837 -41.69 29.74 -10.83
CA ILE A 837 -42.16 30.28 -9.54
C ILE A 837 -42.63 31.74 -9.68
N LYS A 838 -41.94 32.57 -10.47
CA LYS A 838 -42.35 33.96 -10.73
C LYS A 838 -43.74 34.04 -11.38
N ALA A 839 -44.01 33.15 -12.33
CA ALA A 839 -45.27 33.09 -13.07
C ALA A 839 -46.43 32.50 -12.25
N GLY A 840 -46.15 31.60 -11.30
CA GLY A 840 -47.16 30.92 -10.47
C GLY A 840 -47.75 31.79 -9.36
N ASN A 841 -48.82 31.30 -8.72
CA ASN A 841 -49.47 31.95 -7.58
C ASN A 841 -49.85 30.92 -6.49
N PRO A 842 -48.90 30.55 -5.60
CA PRO A 842 -49.11 29.48 -4.62
C PRO A 842 -50.19 29.78 -3.57
N ALA A 843 -50.59 31.05 -3.40
CA ALA A 843 -51.72 31.41 -2.53
C ALA A 843 -53.10 31.05 -3.13
N LYS A 844 -53.16 30.72 -4.42
CA LYS A 844 -54.41 30.39 -5.13
C LYS A 844 -54.36 29.06 -5.89
N ASN A 845 -53.19 28.43 -5.99
CA ASN A 845 -52.97 27.22 -6.78
C ASN A 845 -52.00 26.27 -6.04
N ASP A 846 -52.51 25.12 -5.62
CA ASP A 846 -51.75 24.12 -4.88
C ASP A 846 -50.63 23.51 -5.72
N GLU A 847 -50.77 23.42 -7.05
CA GLU A 847 -49.71 22.91 -7.93
C GLU A 847 -48.50 23.86 -7.97
N ASP A 848 -48.73 25.18 -7.89
CA ASP A 848 -47.65 26.17 -7.84
C ASP A 848 -46.90 26.10 -6.51
N LEU A 849 -47.63 25.86 -5.41
CA LEU A 849 -47.03 25.64 -4.10
C LEU A 849 -46.23 24.33 -4.09
N GLN A 850 -46.82 23.23 -4.53
CA GLN A 850 -46.16 21.92 -4.59
C GLN A 850 -44.90 21.98 -5.44
N TYR A 851 -44.91 22.70 -6.57
CA TYR A 851 -43.71 22.89 -7.37
C TYR A 851 -42.56 23.58 -6.60
N ILE A 852 -42.87 24.56 -5.73
CA ILE A 852 -41.84 25.14 -4.85
C ILE A 852 -41.34 24.08 -3.87
N LEU A 853 -42.23 23.34 -3.22
CA LEU A 853 -41.88 22.33 -2.20
C LEU A 853 -41.05 21.18 -2.76
N ASP A 854 -41.25 20.82 -4.03
CA ASP A 854 -40.50 19.77 -4.71
C ASP A 854 -39.08 20.20 -5.08
N ASN A 855 -38.83 21.52 -5.20
CA ASN A 855 -37.56 22.05 -5.71
C ASN A 855 -36.74 22.84 -4.68
N VAL A 856 -37.36 23.31 -3.58
CA VAL A 856 -36.74 24.19 -2.58
C VAL A 856 -36.84 23.54 -1.21
N ASP A 857 -35.72 23.46 -0.50
CA ASP A 857 -35.73 23.12 0.91
C ASP A 857 -36.18 24.34 1.72
N VAL A 858 -37.48 24.38 2.01
CA VAL A 858 -38.13 25.54 2.63
C VAL A 858 -37.65 25.75 4.07
N ASP A 859 -37.38 24.67 4.80
CA ASP A 859 -36.88 24.74 6.18
C ASP A 859 -35.49 25.38 6.20
N ASN A 860 -34.59 24.91 5.35
CA ASN A 860 -33.27 25.51 5.18
C ASN A 860 -33.34 26.98 4.72
N LEU A 861 -34.18 27.31 3.74
CA LEU A 861 -34.35 28.69 3.26
C LEU A 861 -34.86 29.63 4.36
N PHE A 862 -35.84 29.18 5.15
CA PHE A 862 -36.44 29.97 6.22
C PHE A 862 -35.45 30.19 7.38
N GLU A 863 -34.70 29.16 7.77
CA GLU A 863 -33.63 29.28 8.76
C GLU A 863 -32.54 30.25 8.28
N TYR A 864 -32.09 30.09 7.03
CA TYR A 864 -31.11 30.98 6.39
C TYR A 864 -31.56 32.46 6.41
N LEU A 865 -32.78 32.74 5.96
CA LEU A 865 -33.33 34.10 5.96
C LEU A 865 -33.58 34.62 7.37
N GLY A 866 -33.92 33.74 8.32
CA GLY A 866 -34.05 34.09 9.73
C GLY A 866 -32.73 34.61 10.31
N PHE A 867 -31.62 33.91 10.07
CA PHE A 867 -30.29 34.38 10.49
C PHE A 867 -29.86 35.65 9.75
N GLU A 868 -30.00 35.71 8.43
CA GLU A 868 -29.67 36.91 7.64
C GLU A 868 -30.46 38.14 8.12
N MET A 869 -31.77 37.97 8.43
CA MET A 869 -32.59 39.04 9.00
C MET A 869 -32.14 39.37 10.42
N PHE A 870 -31.86 38.38 11.26
CA PHE A 870 -31.42 38.62 12.62
C PHE A 870 -30.12 39.43 12.66
N PHE A 871 -29.10 38.97 11.93
CA PHE A 871 -27.83 39.67 11.83
C PHE A 871 -27.96 41.03 11.14
N GLY A 872 -28.93 41.21 10.25
CA GLY A 872 -29.15 42.50 9.60
C GLY A 872 -28.07 42.82 8.58
N ASN A 873 -27.71 41.84 7.76
CA ASN A 873 -26.67 41.97 6.75
C ASN A 873 -27.13 42.84 5.56
N SER A 874 -26.60 44.05 5.44
CA SER A 874 -26.99 44.92 4.32
C SER A 874 -26.53 44.40 2.95
N ASP A 875 -25.54 43.50 2.90
CA ASP A 875 -24.96 42.93 1.68
C ASP A 875 -25.25 41.43 1.51
N ILE A 876 -26.53 41.04 1.64
CA ILE A 876 -27.02 39.67 1.36
C ILE A 876 -26.67 39.15 -0.06
N GLY A 877 -26.10 39.98 -0.95
CA GLY A 877 -25.60 39.54 -2.26
C GLY A 877 -24.52 38.47 -2.20
N ASN A 878 -23.84 38.33 -1.06
CA ASN A 878 -22.91 37.22 -0.80
C ASN A 878 -23.68 35.94 -0.39
N THR A 879 -24.67 35.56 -1.20
CA THR A 879 -25.45 34.34 -1.00
C THR A 879 -24.89 33.21 -1.86
N ARG A 880 -24.84 32.00 -1.30
CA ARG A 880 -24.57 30.76 -2.04
C ARG A 880 -25.68 29.77 -1.81
N PHE A 881 -25.92 28.95 -2.81
CA PHE A 881 -26.93 27.93 -2.76
C PHE A 881 -26.58 26.79 -3.70
N TYR A 882 -27.01 25.59 -3.34
CA TYR A 882 -26.60 24.37 -3.99
C TYR A 882 -27.75 23.37 -4.08
N ARG A 883 -27.56 22.39 -4.96
CA ARG A 883 -28.45 21.25 -5.16
C ARG A 883 -27.60 20.05 -5.56
N PHE A 884 -28.01 18.86 -5.17
CA PHE A 884 -27.44 17.64 -5.71
C PHE A 884 -28.01 17.34 -7.09
N ASP A 885 -27.16 16.82 -7.98
CA ASP A 885 -27.53 16.34 -9.30
C ASP A 885 -28.11 14.90 -9.19
N MET A 886 -29.13 14.75 -8.34
CA MET A 886 -29.87 13.50 -8.10
C MET A 886 -31.38 13.77 -8.10
N ASP A 887 -32.17 12.77 -8.45
CA ASP A 887 -33.63 12.87 -8.46
C ASP A 887 -34.18 13.22 -7.07
N GLY A 888 -35.16 14.13 -7.02
CA GLY A 888 -35.77 14.59 -5.77
C GLY A 888 -34.96 15.60 -4.96
N SER A 889 -33.77 16.00 -5.43
CA SER A 889 -32.90 16.94 -4.70
C SER A 889 -33.40 18.38 -4.77
N LYS A 890 -33.38 19.07 -3.64
CA LYS A 890 -33.86 20.45 -3.46
C LYS A 890 -32.73 21.46 -3.34
N TRP A 891 -33.01 22.71 -3.71
CA TRP A 891 -32.10 23.82 -3.50
C TRP A 891 -32.02 24.20 -2.02
N LYS A 892 -30.78 24.37 -1.53
CA LYS A 892 -30.43 24.79 -0.16
C LYS A 892 -29.50 25.99 -0.20
N TRP A 893 -29.57 26.86 0.80
CA TRP A 893 -28.77 28.07 0.99
C TRP A 893 -27.66 27.86 2.01
N VAL A 894 -26.60 28.66 1.85
CA VAL A 894 -25.36 28.61 2.63
C VAL A 894 -25.08 30.02 3.13
N LEU A 895 -24.87 30.16 4.44
CA LEU A 895 -24.44 31.43 5.02
C LEU A 895 -22.91 31.55 4.89
N TYR A 896 -22.43 32.61 4.26
CA TYR A 896 -21.00 32.93 4.20
C TYR A 896 -20.78 34.43 3.95
N ASP A 897 -19.61 34.94 4.34
CA ASP A 897 -19.17 36.32 4.05
C ASP A 897 -20.14 37.38 4.61
N VAL A 898 -20.42 37.25 5.91
CA VAL A 898 -21.37 38.09 6.66
C VAL A 898 -20.68 39.26 7.39
N ASP A 899 -19.61 39.81 6.80
CA ASP A 899 -18.84 40.92 7.38
C ASP A 899 -19.73 42.16 7.69
N TYR A 900 -20.84 42.34 6.98
CA TYR A 900 -21.83 43.42 7.20
C TYR A 900 -23.02 43.03 8.08
N GLY A 901 -23.14 41.77 8.51
CA GLY A 901 -24.10 41.35 9.53
C GLY A 901 -23.64 41.77 10.92
N LEU A 902 -24.54 42.27 11.76
CA LEU A 902 -24.26 42.90 13.05
C LEU A 902 -23.31 44.12 12.96
N TYR A 903 -23.25 44.76 11.79
CA TYR A 903 -22.47 45.98 11.58
C TYR A 903 -23.23 47.24 12.02
N ASP A 904 -24.54 47.28 11.77
CA ASP A 904 -25.43 48.37 12.19
C ASP A 904 -26.73 47.82 12.77
N SER A 905 -26.96 48.07 14.06
CA SER A 905 -28.20 47.69 14.74
C SER A 905 -29.45 48.34 14.12
N GLY A 906 -29.29 49.47 13.43
CA GLY A 906 -30.37 50.24 12.81
C GLY A 906 -30.78 49.75 11.41
N PHE A 907 -30.11 48.78 10.82
CA PHE A 907 -30.52 48.26 9.51
C PHE A 907 -31.82 47.47 9.62
N ASN A 908 -32.91 48.02 9.05
CA ASN A 908 -34.23 47.36 9.00
C ASN A 908 -34.24 46.24 7.95
N SER A 909 -33.64 45.09 8.29
CA SER A 909 -33.60 43.91 7.44
C SER A 909 -34.96 43.27 7.16
N PRO A 910 -35.93 43.18 8.10
CA PRO A 910 -37.27 42.66 7.78
C PRO A 910 -37.94 43.42 6.64
N TRP A 911 -37.94 44.76 6.70
CA TRP A 911 -38.41 45.58 5.58
C TRP A 911 -37.52 45.39 4.35
N SER A 912 -36.19 45.45 4.51
CA SER A 912 -35.28 45.39 3.37
C SER A 912 -35.39 44.11 2.56
N TYR A 913 -35.67 42.98 3.19
CA TYR A 913 -35.71 41.68 2.54
C TYR A 913 -37.10 41.30 2.02
N THR A 914 -38.15 42.01 2.44
CA THR A 914 -39.53 41.77 1.99
C THR A 914 -39.98 42.72 0.87
N LYS A 915 -39.11 43.65 0.42
CA LYS A 915 -39.41 44.56 -0.70
C LYS A 915 -39.67 43.79 -1.99
N ALA A 916 -40.69 44.23 -2.74
CA ALA A 916 -40.98 43.69 -4.08
C ALA A 916 -39.85 43.89 -5.11
N LYS A 917 -38.92 44.83 -4.88
CA LYS A 917 -37.78 45.10 -5.77
C LYS A 917 -36.52 44.28 -5.45
N GLY A 918 -36.57 43.37 -4.47
CA GLY A 918 -35.45 42.54 -4.02
C GLY A 918 -34.81 43.00 -2.71
N MET A 919 -33.90 42.18 -2.19
CA MET A 919 -33.30 42.27 -0.85
C MET A 919 -31.97 43.01 -0.81
N GLY A 920 -31.71 43.67 0.32
CA GLY A 920 -30.42 44.30 0.61
C GLY A 920 -30.09 45.45 -0.33
N GLN A 921 -28.82 45.87 -0.32
CA GLN A 921 -28.38 47.01 -1.15
C GLN A 921 -28.31 46.68 -2.66
N LYS A 922 -28.15 45.39 -3.01
CA LYS A 922 -27.98 44.93 -4.40
C LYS A 922 -29.27 44.45 -5.08
N GLY A 923 -30.42 44.48 -4.39
CA GLY A 923 -31.70 44.06 -4.97
C GLY A 923 -31.74 42.56 -5.32
N ILE A 924 -31.26 41.72 -4.41
CA ILE A 924 -31.21 40.26 -4.61
C ILE A 924 -32.62 39.69 -4.71
N ASP A 925 -32.83 38.75 -5.64
CA ASP A 925 -34.14 38.17 -5.90
C ASP A 925 -34.70 37.44 -4.67
N ASN A 926 -35.87 37.86 -4.19
CA ASN A 926 -36.62 37.26 -3.08
C ASN A 926 -37.94 36.62 -3.50
N THR A 927 -38.13 36.36 -4.80
CA THR A 927 -39.41 35.87 -5.32
C THR A 927 -39.85 34.59 -4.59
N ILE A 928 -38.94 33.63 -4.42
CA ILE A 928 -39.26 32.35 -3.75
C ILE A 928 -39.82 32.61 -2.35
N PHE A 929 -39.14 33.47 -1.58
CA PHE A 929 -39.54 33.83 -0.23
C PHE A 929 -40.89 34.55 -0.19
N LEU A 930 -41.09 35.58 -1.02
CA LEU A 930 -42.34 36.34 -1.07
C LEU A 930 -43.54 35.47 -1.52
N LYS A 931 -43.31 34.53 -2.44
CA LYS A 931 -44.33 33.56 -2.89
C LYS A 931 -44.72 32.62 -1.76
N LEU A 932 -43.76 32.10 -1.00
CA LEU A 932 -44.04 31.29 0.20
C LEU A 932 -44.79 32.09 1.27
N LEU A 933 -44.37 33.32 1.57
CA LEU A 933 -45.07 34.18 2.54
C LEU A 933 -46.50 34.57 2.14
N SER A 934 -46.87 34.41 0.87
CA SER A 934 -48.25 34.64 0.41
C SER A 934 -49.21 33.53 0.83
N VAL A 935 -48.68 32.36 1.24
CA VAL A 935 -49.45 31.23 1.77
C VAL A 935 -49.45 31.34 3.30
N PRO A 936 -50.63 31.44 3.96
CA PRO A 936 -50.70 31.67 5.41
C PRO A 936 -49.93 30.66 6.26
N GLU A 937 -50.01 29.37 5.93
CA GLU A 937 -49.30 28.29 6.62
C GLU A 937 -47.78 28.49 6.57
N TYR A 938 -47.23 28.90 5.42
CA TYR A 938 -45.79 29.10 5.25
C TYR A 938 -45.32 30.43 5.83
N LYS A 939 -46.19 31.45 5.91
CA LYS A 939 -45.92 32.66 6.68
C LYS A 939 -45.81 32.35 8.17
N ASP A 940 -46.75 31.59 8.73
CA ASP A 940 -46.72 31.09 10.11
C ASP A 940 -45.46 30.27 10.39
N LYS A 941 -45.14 29.32 9.50
CA LYS A 941 -43.92 28.51 9.57
C LYS A 941 -42.65 29.37 9.60
N TYR A 942 -42.54 30.36 8.72
CA TYR A 942 -41.40 31.28 8.71
C TYR A 942 -41.29 32.09 10.01
N LEU A 943 -42.40 32.68 10.47
CA LEU A 943 -42.41 33.48 11.70
C LEU A 943 -42.04 32.63 12.93
N THR A 944 -42.45 31.37 12.96
CA THR A 944 -42.07 30.42 14.02
C THR A 944 -40.56 30.14 14.01
N VAL A 945 -39.98 29.84 12.84
CA VAL A 945 -38.52 29.60 12.71
C VAL A 945 -37.72 30.86 13.06
N TYR A 946 -38.10 31.99 12.51
CA TYR A 946 -37.44 33.27 12.75
C TYR A 946 -37.57 33.72 14.21
N GLY A 947 -38.75 33.55 14.81
CA GLY A 947 -39.02 33.80 16.21
C GLY A 947 -38.19 32.94 17.16
N LYS A 948 -37.99 31.66 16.83
CA LYS A 948 -37.09 30.78 17.59
C LYS A 948 -35.64 31.27 17.58
N ILE A 949 -35.12 31.70 16.43
CA ILE A 949 -33.78 32.29 16.32
C ILE A 949 -33.69 33.55 17.18
N PHE A 950 -34.68 34.44 17.08
CA PHE A 950 -34.74 35.69 17.84
C PHE A 950 -34.74 35.45 19.36
N GLN A 951 -35.57 34.53 19.85
CA GLN A 951 -35.67 34.20 21.26
C GLN A 951 -34.41 33.49 21.81
N THR A 952 -33.66 32.79 20.94
CA THR A 952 -32.41 32.12 21.32
C THR A 952 -31.24 33.10 21.42
N LEU A 953 -31.14 34.03 20.47
CA LEU A 953 -30.05 35.00 20.37
C LEU A 953 -30.34 36.27 21.18
N THR A 954 -30.41 36.12 22.50
CA THR A 954 -30.58 37.24 23.42
C THR A 954 -29.30 38.10 23.51
N THR A 955 -29.42 39.33 24.02
CA THR A 955 -28.25 40.19 24.28
C THR A 955 -27.21 39.50 25.17
N GLU A 956 -27.65 38.83 26.24
CA GLU A 956 -26.76 38.12 27.17
C GLU A 956 -25.98 37.00 26.48
N VAL A 957 -26.66 36.19 25.66
CA VAL A 957 -26.02 35.10 24.89
C VAL A 957 -24.97 35.67 23.93
N MET A 958 -25.32 36.72 23.18
CA MET A 958 -24.40 37.33 22.24
C MET A 958 -23.21 38.01 22.92
N GLU A 959 -23.42 38.71 24.04
CA GLU A 959 -22.33 39.34 24.79
C GLU A 959 -21.37 38.31 25.36
N LYS A 960 -21.90 37.27 26.02
CA LYS A 960 -21.07 36.18 26.55
C LYS A 960 -20.24 35.53 25.45
N LYS A 961 -20.85 35.24 24.30
CA LYS A 961 -20.12 34.66 23.17
C LYS A 961 -19.07 35.61 22.60
N LEU A 962 -19.38 36.90 22.49
CA LEU A 962 -18.40 37.90 22.04
C LEU A 962 -17.20 37.98 23.02
N ASP A 963 -17.46 37.99 24.33
CA ASP A 963 -16.44 38.03 25.36
C ASP A 963 -15.50 36.82 25.28
N GLU A 964 -16.07 35.63 25.12
CA GLU A 964 -15.30 34.39 24.91
C GLU A 964 -14.36 34.51 23.70
N LEU A 965 -14.86 35.03 22.57
CA LEU A 965 -14.05 35.14 21.34
C LEU A 965 -13.00 36.25 21.40
N VAL A 966 -13.31 37.38 22.05
CA VAL A 966 -12.36 38.47 22.25
C VAL A 966 -11.21 38.01 23.14
N ALA A 967 -11.53 37.34 24.26
CA ALA A 967 -10.52 36.83 25.19
C ALA A 967 -9.54 35.83 24.54
N LEU A 968 -9.99 35.09 23.50
CA LEU A 968 -9.12 34.19 22.75
C LEU A 968 -8.05 34.94 21.92
N ILE A 969 -8.42 36.06 21.29
CA ILE A 969 -7.51 36.76 20.35
C ILE A 969 -6.75 37.92 20.99
N GLU A 970 -7.30 38.53 22.04
CA GLU A 970 -6.76 39.72 22.70
C GLU A 970 -5.27 39.60 23.08
N PRO A 971 -4.76 38.47 23.63
CA PRO A 971 -3.35 38.33 23.97
C PRO A 971 -2.41 38.51 22.77
N GLU A 972 -2.89 38.21 21.56
CA GLU A 972 -2.12 38.26 20.32
C GLU A 972 -2.28 39.59 19.57
N MET A 973 -3.30 40.39 19.91
CA MET A 973 -3.65 41.58 19.13
C MET A 973 -2.60 42.67 19.23
N LYS A 974 -1.88 42.76 20.37
CA LYS A 974 -0.77 43.71 20.48
C LYS A 974 0.30 43.41 19.42
N MET A 975 0.77 42.17 19.34
CA MET A 975 1.81 41.79 18.38
C MET A 975 1.32 41.91 16.93
N HIS A 976 0.03 41.60 16.67
CA HIS A 976 -0.58 41.81 15.37
C HIS A 976 -0.52 43.29 14.95
N TRP A 977 -0.94 44.21 15.83
CA TRP A 977 -0.99 45.64 15.51
C TRP A 977 0.38 46.32 15.55
N ASP A 978 1.34 45.80 16.32
CA ASP A 978 2.75 46.22 16.24
C ASP A 978 3.30 46.02 14.82
N PHE A 979 2.90 44.94 14.14
CA PHE A 979 3.33 44.64 12.77
C PHE A 979 2.47 45.34 11.70
N TRP A 980 1.14 45.20 11.75
CA TRP A 980 0.25 45.68 10.69
C TRP A 980 -0.20 47.13 10.84
N GLY A 981 -0.24 47.68 12.06
CA GLY A 981 -0.66 49.06 12.31
C GLY A 981 0.12 50.09 11.47
N PRO A 982 1.47 50.02 11.45
CA PRO A 982 2.29 50.88 10.59
C PRO A 982 2.08 50.72 9.08
N GLN A 983 1.50 49.59 8.64
CA GLN A 983 1.29 49.25 7.24
C GLN A 983 -0.13 49.62 6.74
N ASN A 984 -0.95 50.23 7.60
CA ASN A 984 -2.29 50.64 7.25
C ASN A 984 -2.29 51.67 6.10
N ASP A 985 -3.04 51.37 5.05
CA ASP A 985 -3.19 52.25 3.89
C ASP A 985 -4.47 53.09 4.04
N LYS A 986 -4.29 54.41 4.10
CA LYS A 986 -5.40 55.38 4.21
C LYS A 986 -6.32 55.40 2.97
N ALA A 987 -5.84 54.92 1.82
CA ALA A 987 -6.67 54.72 0.64
C ALA A 987 -7.61 53.51 0.78
N VAL A 988 -7.30 52.57 1.68
CA VAL A 988 -8.13 51.39 1.95
C VAL A 988 -9.10 51.68 3.10
N ILE A 989 -8.59 52.26 4.19
CA ILE A 989 -9.39 52.62 5.37
C ILE A 989 -8.93 53.97 5.95
N PHE A 990 -9.75 55.00 5.75
CA PHE A 990 -9.35 56.38 6.02
C PHE A 990 -9.19 56.68 7.53
N ASP A 991 -9.93 56.00 8.39
CA ASP A 991 -9.99 56.26 9.83
C ASP A 991 -9.12 55.31 10.68
N ALA A 992 -8.58 54.22 10.12
CA ALA A 992 -7.68 53.33 10.85
C ALA A 992 -6.32 54.01 11.13
N PRO A 993 -5.82 54.04 12.38
CA PRO A 993 -4.54 54.68 12.69
C PRO A 993 -3.35 53.96 12.03
N THR A 994 -2.27 54.70 11.76
CA THR A 994 -1.02 54.17 11.15
C THR A 994 0.11 53.99 12.18
N THR A 995 -0.23 53.97 13.47
CA THR A 995 0.70 53.64 14.55
C THR A 995 0.22 52.37 15.25
N ALA A 996 1.16 51.58 15.79
CA ALA A 996 0.83 50.34 16.48
C ALA A 996 -0.17 50.54 17.64
N GLU A 997 0.14 51.45 18.55
CA GLU A 997 -0.72 51.81 19.69
C GLU A 997 -2.08 52.35 19.24
N GLY A 998 -2.10 53.18 18.20
CA GLY A 998 -3.34 53.71 17.64
C GLY A 998 -4.22 52.60 17.06
N ALA A 999 -3.63 51.67 16.31
CA ALA A 999 -4.34 50.56 15.70
C ALA A 999 -4.90 49.58 16.75
N TYR A 1000 -4.16 49.32 17.84
CA TYR A 1000 -4.65 48.51 18.96
C TYR A 1000 -5.86 49.15 19.65
N ARG A 1001 -5.78 50.43 20.04
CA ARG A 1001 -6.91 51.15 20.65
C ARG A 1001 -8.10 51.26 19.71
N TYR A 1002 -7.83 51.39 18.42
CA TYR A 1002 -8.85 51.39 17.40
C TYR A 1002 -9.58 50.05 17.37
N TRP A 1003 -8.87 48.92 17.34
CA TRP A 1003 -9.47 47.58 17.46
C TRP A 1003 -10.35 47.45 18.73
N GLU A 1004 -9.86 47.86 19.91
CA GLU A 1004 -10.65 47.85 21.15
C GLU A 1004 -11.95 48.67 21.01
N SER A 1005 -11.86 49.86 20.41
CA SER A 1005 -13.03 50.71 20.17
C SER A 1005 -14.04 50.06 19.22
N ARG A 1006 -13.57 49.26 18.25
CA ARG A 1006 -14.41 48.56 17.27
C ARG A 1006 -15.07 47.32 17.88
N VAL A 1007 -14.40 46.60 18.77
CA VAL A 1007 -15.00 45.54 19.60
C VAL A 1007 -16.12 46.13 20.47
N ASN A 1008 -15.88 47.27 21.13
CA ASN A 1008 -16.90 47.95 21.92
C ASN A 1008 -18.08 48.45 21.08
N ARG A 1009 -17.83 48.91 19.86
CA ARG A 1009 -18.91 49.24 18.91
C ARG A 1009 -19.75 48.00 18.58
N LEU A 1010 -19.14 46.85 18.28
CA LEU A 1010 -19.88 45.61 18.02
C LEU A 1010 -20.73 45.22 19.25
N ARG A 1011 -20.18 45.34 20.46
CA ARG A 1011 -20.92 45.13 21.72
C ARG A 1011 -22.16 46.03 21.81
N ASN A 1012 -22.02 47.32 21.49
CA ASN A 1012 -23.18 48.22 21.47
C ASN A 1012 -24.20 47.86 20.38
N VAL A 1013 -23.76 47.33 19.23
CA VAL A 1013 -24.67 46.85 18.18
C VAL A 1013 -25.50 45.67 18.67
N ILE A 1014 -24.88 44.66 19.29
CA ILE A 1014 -25.60 43.47 19.79
C ILE A 1014 -26.52 43.77 20.98
N ARG A 1015 -26.24 44.82 21.76
CA ARG A 1015 -27.16 45.34 22.79
C ARG A 1015 -28.40 45.98 22.19
N LYS A 1016 -28.23 46.75 21.11
CA LYS A 1016 -29.32 47.49 20.46
C LYS A 1016 -30.17 46.63 19.51
N ARG A 1017 -29.56 45.58 18.96
CA ARG A 1017 -30.15 44.81 17.86
C ARG A 1017 -31.47 44.12 18.23
N PRO A 1018 -31.61 43.37 19.34
CA PRO A 1018 -32.85 42.65 19.64
C PRO A 1018 -34.07 43.56 19.76
N THR A 1019 -33.97 44.68 20.51
CA THR A 1019 -35.08 45.63 20.67
C THR A 1019 -35.50 46.26 19.34
N ARG A 1020 -34.53 46.74 18.53
CA ARG A 1020 -34.82 47.35 17.22
C ARG A 1020 -35.41 46.33 16.24
N LEU A 1021 -34.87 45.11 16.23
CA LEU A 1021 -35.33 44.07 15.33
C LEU A 1021 -36.75 43.61 15.66
N TRP A 1022 -37.14 43.60 16.94
CA TRP A 1022 -38.52 43.35 17.35
C TRP A 1022 -39.47 44.37 16.72
N GLU A 1023 -39.15 45.67 16.83
CA GLU A 1023 -39.93 46.78 16.24
C GLU A 1023 -39.99 46.68 14.71
N PHE A 1024 -38.85 46.46 14.07
CA PHE A 1024 -38.76 46.29 12.62
C PHE A 1024 -39.58 45.10 12.10
N THR A 1025 -39.59 44.00 12.86
CA THR A 1025 -40.33 42.79 12.51
C THR A 1025 -41.83 43.01 12.64
N GLN A 1026 -42.28 43.67 13.71
CA GLN A 1026 -43.67 44.03 13.90
C GLN A 1026 -44.20 44.86 12.73
N GLU A 1027 -43.47 45.91 12.36
CA GLU A 1027 -43.82 46.81 11.26
C GLU A 1027 -43.82 46.07 9.90
N ALA A 1028 -42.74 45.37 9.57
CA ALA A 1028 -42.57 44.77 8.24
C ALA A 1028 -43.58 43.66 7.93
N PHE A 1029 -43.99 42.88 8.94
CA PHE A 1029 -44.95 41.78 8.77
C PHE A 1029 -46.39 42.14 9.15
N ASN A 1030 -46.62 43.38 9.63
CA ASN A 1030 -47.88 43.92 10.12
C ASN A 1030 -48.51 43.01 11.20
N LEU A 1031 -47.74 42.71 12.25
CA LEU A 1031 -48.13 41.80 13.33
C LEU A 1031 -48.76 42.57 14.50
N THR A 1032 -49.80 42.01 15.11
CA THR A 1032 -50.36 42.53 16.36
C THR A 1032 -49.41 42.26 17.54
N ASP A 1033 -49.60 42.95 18.68
CA ASP A 1033 -48.82 42.68 19.89
C ASP A 1033 -48.94 41.23 20.36
N ASP A 1034 -50.14 40.62 20.25
CA ASP A 1034 -50.36 39.21 20.58
C ASP A 1034 -49.58 38.28 19.64
N GLN A 1035 -49.53 38.58 18.34
CA GLN A 1035 -48.75 37.81 17.39
C GLN A 1035 -47.24 37.97 17.63
N MET A 1036 -46.78 39.18 17.94
CA MET A 1036 -45.38 39.42 18.30
C MET A 1036 -45.00 38.63 19.56
N ASN A 1037 -45.82 38.68 20.60
CA ASN A 1037 -45.59 37.90 21.82
C ASN A 1037 -45.62 36.39 21.56
N HIS A 1038 -46.50 35.91 20.67
CA HIS A 1038 -46.59 34.50 20.31
C HIS A 1038 -45.32 33.98 19.63
N TYR A 1039 -44.82 34.68 18.61
CA TYR A 1039 -43.67 34.21 17.83
C TYR A 1039 -42.31 34.64 18.40
N PHE A 1040 -42.19 35.87 18.91
CA PHE A 1040 -40.91 36.50 19.27
C PHE A 1040 -40.78 36.73 20.79
N GLY A 1041 -41.82 36.46 21.57
CA GLY A 1041 -41.84 36.76 22.99
C GLY A 1041 -41.99 38.26 23.29
N PRO A 1042 -41.92 38.63 24.59
CA PRO A 1042 -42.04 40.03 25.00
C PRO A 1042 -40.92 40.88 24.39
N LYS A 1043 -41.23 42.13 24.07
CA LYS A 1043 -40.26 43.10 23.55
C LYS A 1043 -39.05 43.20 24.48
N PRO A 1044 -37.82 42.94 24.00
CA PRO A 1044 -36.62 43.09 24.82
C PRO A 1044 -36.40 44.54 25.25
N GLU A 1045 -36.09 44.77 26.52
CA GLU A 1045 -35.69 46.09 27.00
C GLU A 1045 -34.34 46.48 26.42
N MET A 1046 -34.20 47.75 26.02
CA MET A 1046 -32.93 48.31 25.58
C MET A 1046 -32.00 48.45 26.81
N PRO A 1047 -30.83 47.78 26.86
CA PRO A 1047 -29.94 47.89 28.01
C PRO A 1047 -29.51 49.34 28.27
N ALA A 1048 -29.47 49.78 29.53
CA ALA A 1048 -29.10 51.16 29.88
C ALA A 1048 -27.67 51.54 29.43
N ASN A 1049 -26.78 50.55 29.29
CA ASN A 1049 -25.41 50.70 28.81
C ASN A 1049 -25.27 50.55 27.27
N ALA A 1050 -26.38 50.53 26.54
CA ALA A 1050 -26.39 50.55 25.07
C ALA A 1050 -26.18 51.98 24.55
N ILE A 1051 -24.94 52.47 24.64
CA ILE A 1051 -24.54 53.85 24.29
C ILE A 1051 -24.53 54.05 22.77
#